data_AF-A0A2A3DA04-F1
#
_entry.id   AF-A0A2A3DA04-F1
#
_cell.length_a   1.000
_cell.length_b   1.000
_cell.length_c   1.000
_cell.angle_alpha   90.00
_cell.angle_beta   90.00
_cell.angle_gamma   90.00
#
_symmetry.space_group_name_H-M   'P 1'
#
loop_
_entity.id
_entity.type
_entity.pdbx_description
1 polymer ?
#
loop_
_entity_poly.entity_id
_entity_poly.type
_entity_poly.pdbx_seq_one_letter_code
_entity_poly.pdbx_strand_id
1 'polypeptide(L)'
;MLRCCAFLAALVLVSFTAFEAHAERRVAFVIGNSEYRDIPALKNPDKDAEDVSSTFRLAGFDVFVAKDLTKLQFEEQFRNYLAAADGADLAVVYYSGHGFQIGGENFLIPVDASLKGAADIEVQAIKLDDVLEQLRAKSKIQVIILDACRNNPFPRKDYWLRDQLIAAGGTGLAQVKSSLNTLIAFATEPGAVAYDGSGALSPFSSAFSRRALAPNQEIRTVMAAVRRDVVKATDGKQVPWENSSLIDEVVLMRRASRPALPPVLEKVVPSGVGPVALDLPEPVDVDGGAVTVSIERPPALGRLTLDGKPVAIGQPIAGKDLPRLKMDVPKGSGAQEEVDMLAYAAHDNWGGQSQGILVFRVKNGNAAEGQQLMASLEAEQKQQVLERGIHITGAAEAIENRDINVPVGVGPVPLKLEFPTNDPAVSLKLASYPATGTLSLPDRTLSPDSSLMADEVDHLRYEPQIGAVKPLSVGFEIRADNASSKPATMKLSPSVDPCDREAGEPLDLQGVVPGLLPNEISSNAVDVCRAAVKAYPDVARFRYQLGRALLVVGKVEEAKKAIQEAADRGHVRAVFELGYLNATGTGMPTNRKQANAFYAAASDKGDPYGMTSWGRALFNGYGVERDTGKGLDLLLKAAAMGHTYAMNDLAAIFTEGRNGVPADPARAVAFLKAGVERQDMYSMNLLGRNYLAGTGVEKDPKSALELFQKSMDLGQPFAPGSLARMYRDGVGVQQDLAEAQRLFELATDRGDQSAAYDRAALELQRGEKADQSLAVRYLAFAAALDVRNEIPDAKATLAKFGAKAKTAALKQLRGELKSKISADGSLDVQLVKTARAVWEQANPRRDLF
;
A
#
# COMPACT_ATOMS: atom_id res chain seq x y z
N MET A 1 16.77 -47.89 36.18
CA MET A 1 17.06 -47.34 34.83
C MET A 1 15.86 -47.32 33.89
N LEU A 2 14.86 -48.21 33.98
CA LEU A 2 13.68 -48.17 33.08
C LEU A 2 12.60 -47.11 33.39
N ARG A 3 12.66 -46.39 34.52
CA ARG A 3 11.68 -45.33 34.86
C ARG A 3 12.10 -43.91 34.47
N CYS A 4 13.40 -43.66 34.20
CA CYS A 4 13.87 -42.35 33.72
C CYS A 4 13.80 -42.19 32.20
N CYS A 5 13.83 -43.29 31.43
CA CYS A 5 13.73 -43.21 29.96
C CYS A 5 12.30 -42.94 29.47
N ALA A 6 11.27 -43.32 30.24
CA ALA A 6 9.88 -43.08 29.86
C ALA A 6 9.45 -41.61 29.99
N PHE A 7 10.05 -40.86 30.93
CA PHE A 7 9.74 -39.43 31.12
C PHE A 7 10.46 -38.52 30.11
N LEU A 8 11.63 -38.92 29.61
CA LEU A 8 12.33 -38.19 28.55
C LEU A 8 11.72 -38.45 27.15
N ALA A 9 11.16 -39.63 26.89
CA ALA A 9 10.44 -39.91 25.64
C ALA A 9 9.09 -39.18 25.54
N ALA A 10 8.42 -38.93 26.68
CA ALA A 10 7.17 -38.17 26.71
C ALA A 10 7.36 -36.65 26.57
N LEU A 11 8.55 -36.11 26.91
CA LEU A 11 8.83 -34.68 26.79
C LEU A 11 9.38 -34.26 25.40
N VAL A 12 9.85 -35.21 24.59
CA VAL A 12 10.30 -34.96 23.20
C VAL A 12 9.14 -35.02 22.19
N LEU A 13 7.97 -35.53 22.59
CA LEU A 13 6.78 -35.68 21.74
C LEU A 13 5.74 -34.55 21.84
N VAL A 14 5.99 -33.47 22.61
CA VAL A 14 5.05 -32.32 22.76
C VAL A 14 5.66 -30.98 22.33
N SER A 15 6.83 -31.00 21.69
CA SER A 15 7.45 -29.78 21.11
C SER A 15 7.48 -29.82 19.59
N PHE A 16 6.50 -30.45 18.94
CA PHE A 16 6.10 -29.97 17.63
C PHE A 16 5.16 -28.81 17.89
N THR A 17 5.71 -27.59 18.01
CA THR A 17 4.94 -26.42 17.62
C THR A 17 4.50 -26.71 16.19
N ALA A 18 3.20 -26.98 16.00
CA ALA A 18 2.63 -26.96 14.68
C ALA A 18 3.01 -25.58 14.12
N PHE A 19 3.94 -25.55 13.16
CA PHE A 19 4.08 -24.39 12.31
C PHE A 19 2.71 -24.29 11.65
N GLU A 20 1.87 -23.35 12.09
CA GLU A 20 0.73 -22.95 11.28
C GLU A 20 1.33 -22.53 9.94
N ALA A 21 1.05 -23.31 8.89
CA ALA A 21 1.37 -22.91 7.55
C ALA A 21 0.62 -21.58 7.33
N HIS A 22 1.35 -20.49 7.18
CA HIS A 22 0.77 -19.19 6.87
C HIS A 22 0.55 -19.09 5.37
N ALA A 23 -0.64 -18.63 4.98
CA ALA A 23 -0.94 -18.25 3.60
C ALA A 23 0.14 -17.28 3.08
N GLU A 24 0.74 -17.61 1.92
CA GLU A 24 1.73 -16.76 1.25
C GLU A 24 1.08 -15.41 0.86
N ARG A 25 1.70 -14.29 1.23
CA ARG A 25 1.16 -12.95 0.95
C ARG A 25 1.62 -12.47 -0.42
N ARG A 26 0.66 -12.31 -1.34
CA ARG A 26 0.89 -12.02 -2.76
C ARG A 26 0.13 -10.77 -3.17
N VAL A 27 0.83 -9.78 -3.71
CA VAL A 27 0.23 -8.50 -4.10
C VAL A 27 0.61 -8.11 -5.53
N ALA A 28 -0.32 -7.54 -6.28
CA ALA A 28 -0.10 -7.09 -7.65
C ALA A 28 -0.62 -5.66 -7.85
N PHE A 29 0.19 -4.81 -8.48
CA PHE A 29 -0.21 -3.49 -8.95
C PHE A 29 -0.26 -3.48 -10.47
N VAL A 30 -1.46 -3.35 -11.03
CA VAL A 30 -1.75 -3.47 -12.45
C VAL A 30 -2.20 -2.12 -12.98
N ILE A 31 -1.37 -1.53 -13.85
CA ILE A 31 -1.56 -0.17 -14.36
C ILE A 31 -1.81 -0.24 -15.88
N GLY A 32 -2.86 0.42 -16.35
CA GLY A 32 -3.15 0.63 -17.77
C GLY A 32 -3.34 2.11 -18.09
N ASN A 33 -2.37 2.74 -18.75
CA ASN A 33 -2.47 4.14 -19.18
C ASN A 33 -2.75 4.22 -20.69
N SER A 34 -3.93 4.71 -21.04
CA SER A 34 -4.45 4.82 -22.41
C SER A 34 -4.69 6.27 -22.83
N GLU A 35 -5.34 7.07 -21.99
CA GLU A 35 -5.89 8.39 -22.33
C GLU A 35 -4.93 9.55 -21.99
N TYR A 36 -3.86 9.68 -22.76
CA TYR A 36 -2.85 10.74 -22.60
C TYR A 36 -3.35 12.13 -23.03
N ARG A 37 -2.97 13.18 -22.28
CA ARG A 37 -3.42 14.56 -22.53
C ARG A 37 -2.69 15.27 -23.68
N ASP A 38 -1.36 15.15 -23.73
CA ASP A 38 -0.50 15.89 -24.66
C ASP A 38 0.08 15.02 -25.79
N ILE A 39 -0.17 13.70 -25.78
CA ILE A 39 0.30 12.72 -26.79
C ILE A 39 -0.84 11.77 -27.19
N PRO A 40 -0.75 11.04 -28.33
CA PRO A 40 -1.82 10.16 -28.79
C PRO A 40 -2.20 9.07 -27.77
N ALA A 41 -3.49 8.75 -27.72
CA ALA A 41 -4.00 7.68 -26.86
C ALA A 41 -3.56 6.28 -27.34
N LEU A 42 -3.42 5.36 -26.40
CA LEU A 42 -3.12 3.95 -26.67
C LEU A 42 -4.40 3.11 -26.60
N LYS A 43 -4.54 2.14 -27.53
CA LYS A 43 -5.78 1.38 -27.69
C LYS A 43 -6.00 0.29 -26.65
N ASN A 44 -4.94 -0.40 -26.25
CA ASN A 44 -5.01 -1.65 -25.49
C ASN A 44 -4.81 -1.57 -23.96
N PRO A 45 -4.05 -0.60 -23.38
CA PRO A 45 -3.66 -0.68 -21.97
C PRO A 45 -4.80 -0.83 -20.96
N ASP A 46 -5.95 -0.20 -21.21
CA ASP A 46 -7.17 -0.39 -20.42
C ASP A 46 -7.61 -1.87 -20.35
N LYS A 47 -7.64 -2.55 -21.50
CA LYS A 47 -8.07 -3.94 -21.64
C LYS A 47 -7.01 -4.92 -21.18
N ASP A 48 -5.74 -4.60 -21.42
CA ASP A 48 -4.64 -5.39 -20.90
C ASP A 48 -4.64 -5.39 -19.36
N ALA A 49 -4.86 -4.24 -18.72
CA ALA A 49 -4.97 -4.15 -17.27
C ALA A 49 -6.18 -4.92 -16.70
N GLU A 50 -7.34 -4.89 -17.37
CA GLU A 50 -8.52 -5.67 -16.98
C GLU A 50 -8.23 -7.19 -17.00
N ASP A 51 -7.68 -7.68 -18.09
CA ASP A 51 -7.37 -9.11 -18.31
C ASP A 51 -6.28 -9.62 -17.36
N VAL A 52 -5.19 -8.86 -17.22
CA VAL A 52 -4.08 -9.21 -16.32
C VAL A 52 -4.49 -9.13 -14.86
N SER A 53 -5.32 -8.16 -14.46
CA SER A 53 -5.83 -8.09 -13.09
C SER A 53 -6.71 -9.28 -12.74
N SER A 54 -7.55 -9.73 -13.66
CA SER A 54 -8.39 -10.92 -13.48
C SER A 54 -7.53 -12.18 -13.34
N THR A 55 -6.49 -12.28 -14.16
CA THR A 55 -5.50 -13.36 -14.09
C THR A 55 -4.80 -13.42 -12.73
N PHE A 56 -4.34 -12.28 -12.19
CA PHE A 56 -3.71 -12.26 -10.87
C PHE A 56 -4.68 -12.57 -9.72
N ARG A 57 -5.94 -12.13 -9.80
CA ARG A 57 -6.96 -12.51 -8.80
C ARG A 57 -7.21 -14.02 -8.79
N LEU A 58 -7.31 -14.64 -9.97
CA LEU A 58 -7.41 -16.10 -10.10
C LEU A 58 -6.17 -16.81 -9.52
N ALA A 59 -5.01 -16.17 -9.57
CA ALA A 59 -3.76 -16.65 -8.97
C ALA A 59 -3.59 -16.34 -7.47
N GLY A 60 -4.62 -15.80 -6.81
CA GLY A 60 -4.64 -15.56 -5.37
C GLY A 60 -3.89 -14.31 -4.91
N PHE A 61 -3.72 -13.31 -5.78
CA PHE A 61 -3.12 -12.02 -5.42
C PHE A 61 -4.18 -11.04 -4.90
N ASP A 62 -3.79 -10.17 -3.97
CA ASP A 62 -4.46 -8.88 -3.76
C ASP A 62 -4.09 -7.94 -4.90
N VAL A 63 -5.06 -7.45 -5.67
CA VAL A 63 -4.80 -6.75 -6.94
C VAL A 63 -5.27 -5.31 -6.91
N PHE A 64 -4.30 -4.40 -6.88
CA PHE A 64 -4.49 -2.96 -7.05
C PHE A 64 -4.58 -2.66 -8.54
N VAL A 65 -5.76 -2.29 -9.03
CA VAL A 65 -5.98 -1.93 -10.43
C VAL A 65 -6.08 -0.42 -10.55
N ALA A 66 -5.31 0.15 -11.47
CA ALA A 66 -5.31 1.57 -11.74
C ALA A 66 -5.26 1.85 -13.25
N LYS A 67 -5.99 2.89 -13.66
CA LYS A 67 -6.13 3.27 -15.08
C LYS A 67 -5.93 4.77 -15.23
N ASP A 68 -5.29 5.15 -16.33
CA ASP A 68 -5.07 6.55 -16.73
C ASP A 68 -4.55 7.43 -15.60
N LEU A 69 -3.51 6.95 -14.92
CA LEU A 69 -2.98 7.61 -13.73
C LEU A 69 -2.25 8.90 -14.10
N THR A 70 -2.66 9.99 -13.47
CA THR A 70 -1.81 11.19 -13.35
C THR A 70 -0.61 10.92 -12.44
N LYS A 71 0.42 11.77 -12.49
CA LYS A 71 1.61 11.65 -11.62
C LYS A 71 1.22 11.55 -10.13
N LEU A 72 0.32 12.42 -9.67
CA LEU A 72 -0.15 12.44 -8.28
C LEU A 72 -0.92 11.16 -7.92
N GLN A 73 -1.81 10.71 -8.80
CA GLN A 73 -2.57 9.48 -8.57
C GLN A 73 -1.67 8.25 -8.59
N PHE A 74 -0.65 8.21 -9.46
CA PHE A 74 0.34 7.13 -9.46
C PHE A 74 1.06 7.05 -8.11
N GLU A 75 1.60 8.17 -7.63
CA GLU A 75 2.30 8.22 -6.33
C GLU A 75 1.40 7.77 -5.18
N GLU A 76 0.13 8.19 -5.18
CA GLU A 76 -0.85 7.78 -4.17
C GLU A 76 -1.16 6.27 -4.23
N GLN A 77 -1.53 5.76 -5.40
CA GLN A 77 -1.87 4.34 -5.57
C GLN A 77 -0.67 3.43 -5.33
N PHE A 78 0.53 3.87 -5.74
CA PHE A 78 1.76 3.14 -5.48
C PHE A 78 2.10 3.10 -3.98
N ARG A 79 1.87 4.18 -3.22
CA ARG A 79 2.01 4.13 -1.75
C ARG A 79 1.05 3.15 -1.10
N ASN A 80 -0.23 3.14 -1.51
CA ASN A 80 -1.20 2.18 -1.00
C ASN A 80 -0.76 0.73 -1.28
N TYR A 81 -0.25 0.48 -2.49
CA TYR A 81 0.33 -0.80 -2.87
C TYR A 81 1.57 -1.16 -2.04
N LEU A 82 2.50 -0.22 -1.83
CA LEU A 82 3.70 -0.45 -1.01
C LEU A 82 3.36 -0.79 0.45
N ALA A 83 2.32 -0.17 1.01
CA ALA A 83 1.84 -0.49 2.35
C ALA A 83 1.29 -1.94 2.43
N ALA A 84 0.64 -2.43 1.36
CA ALA A 84 0.20 -3.82 1.26
C ALA A 84 1.35 -4.79 0.96
N ALA A 85 2.37 -4.33 0.22
CA ALA A 85 3.56 -5.11 -0.12
C ALA A 85 4.53 -5.30 1.05
N ASP A 86 4.37 -4.56 2.16
CA ASP A 86 5.23 -4.67 3.34
C ASP A 86 5.15 -6.08 3.94
N GLY A 87 6.26 -6.83 3.87
CA GLY A 87 6.33 -8.22 4.27
C GLY A 87 5.74 -9.22 3.28
N ALA A 88 5.37 -8.81 2.06
CA ALA A 88 4.85 -9.71 1.04
C ALA A 88 5.93 -10.68 0.54
N ASP A 89 5.53 -11.93 0.29
CA ASP A 89 6.40 -12.96 -0.27
C ASP A 89 6.66 -12.70 -1.76
N LEU A 90 5.63 -12.25 -2.48
CA LEU A 90 5.69 -11.93 -3.90
C LEU A 90 4.94 -10.64 -4.21
N ALA A 91 5.66 -9.66 -4.75
CA ALA A 91 5.12 -8.38 -5.19
C ALA A 91 5.28 -8.24 -6.71
N VAL A 92 4.18 -8.01 -7.41
CA VAL A 92 4.16 -7.85 -8.87
C VAL A 92 3.76 -6.42 -9.25
N VAL A 93 4.50 -5.78 -10.14
CA VAL A 93 4.04 -4.58 -10.87
C VAL A 93 3.87 -4.93 -12.34
N TYR A 94 2.66 -4.76 -12.84
CA TYR A 94 2.36 -4.81 -14.26
C TYR A 94 2.04 -3.40 -14.75
N TYR A 95 2.68 -2.98 -15.83
CA TYR A 95 2.44 -1.68 -16.45
C TYR A 95 2.23 -1.84 -17.96
N SER A 96 1.10 -1.34 -18.45
CA SER A 96 0.81 -1.14 -19.87
C SER A 96 0.60 0.36 -20.14
N GLY A 97 1.30 0.88 -21.15
CA GLY A 97 1.32 2.31 -21.46
C GLY A 97 2.59 2.77 -22.19
N HIS A 98 2.85 4.08 -22.19
CA HIS A 98 4.12 4.64 -22.66
C HIS A 98 5.22 4.51 -21.61
N GLY A 99 6.36 3.93 -22.02
CA GLY A 99 7.62 4.02 -21.29
C GLY A 99 8.77 4.28 -22.26
N PHE A 100 9.82 4.94 -21.82
CA PHE A 100 11.03 5.08 -22.65
C PHE A 100 12.27 5.33 -21.79
N GLN A 101 13.43 5.26 -22.46
CA GLN A 101 14.73 5.37 -21.83
C GLN A 101 15.35 6.75 -22.06
N ILE A 102 15.98 7.30 -21.02
CA ILE A 102 16.90 8.44 -21.13
C ILE A 102 18.17 8.09 -20.37
N GLY A 103 19.36 8.19 -20.99
CA GLY A 103 20.63 8.02 -20.28
C GLY A 103 20.88 6.64 -19.64
N GLY A 104 20.15 5.59 -20.06
CA GLY A 104 20.23 4.27 -19.39
C GLY A 104 19.13 4.02 -18.37
N GLU A 105 18.34 5.05 -18.05
CA GLU A 105 17.28 5.03 -17.05
C GLU A 105 15.93 4.86 -17.71
N ASN A 106 15.06 4.06 -17.09
CA ASN A 106 13.71 3.76 -17.59
C ASN A 106 12.66 4.61 -16.90
N PHE A 107 11.76 5.20 -17.69
CA PHE A 107 10.67 6.03 -17.20
C PHE A 107 9.32 5.48 -17.66
N LEU A 108 8.38 5.37 -16.73
CA LEU A 108 6.96 5.15 -17.00
C LEU A 108 6.27 6.52 -17.06
N ILE A 109 5.34 6.68 -18.00
CA ILE A 109 4.75 7.99 -18.31
C ILE A 109 3.31 8.07 -17.81
N PRO A 110 3.02 8.95 -16.82
CA PRO A 110 1.67 9.31 -16.42
C PRO A 110 0.89 10.02 -17.54
N VAL A 111 -0.44 9.94 -17.52
CA VAL A 111 -1.28 10.46 -18.61
C VAL A 111 -1.29 11.99 -18.73
N ASP A 112 -0.86 12.69 -17.68
CA ASP A 112 -0.76 14.14 -17.60
C ASP A 112 0.64 14.69 -17.89
N ALA A 113 1.60 13.83 -18.21
CA ALA A 113 2.94 14.25 -18.57
C ALA A 113 2.95 14.98 -19.92
N SER A 114 3.57 16.16 -19.95
CA SER A 114 3.72 16.99 -21.16
C SER A 114 5.18 17.05 -21.66
N LEU A 115 6.14 16.89 -20.74
CA LEU A 115 7.58 16.84 -21.00
C LEU A 115 8.12 17.93 -21.96
N LYS A 116 7.63 19.16 -21.78
CA LYS A 116 7.96 20.34 -22.59
C LYS A 116 9.32 20.95 -22.17
N GLY A 117 9.59 20.97 -20.86
CA GLY A 117 10.85 21.44 -20.27
C GLY A 117 11.87 20.32 -20.08
N ALA A 118 13.16 20.67 -19.98
CA ALA A 118 14.24 19.71 -19.70
C ALA A 118 14.11 19.04 -18.32
N ALA A 119 13.60 19.80 -17.34
CA ALA A 119 13.40 19.34 -15.96
C ALA A 119 12.14 18.48 -15.77
N ASP A 120 11.23 18.48 -16.76
CA ASP A 120 9.92 17.88 -16.62
C ASP A 120 10.00 16.37 -16.37
N ILE A 121 11.04 15.69 -16.86
CA ILE A 121 11.21 14.24 -16.62
C ILE A 121 11.32 13.92 -15.12
N GLU A 122 11.99 14.78 -14.34
CA GLU A 122 12.25 14.53 -12.91
C GLU A 122 11.00 14.76 -12.05
N VAL A 123 10.04 15.54 -12.54
CA VAL A 123 8.84 15.93 -11.77
C VAL A 123 7.54 15.34 -12.32
N GLN A 124 7.47 15.00 -13.62
CA GLN A 124 6.26 14.48 -14.28
C GLN A 124 6.32 12.96 -14.53
N ALA A 125 7.50 12.35 -14.66
CA ALA A 125 7.61 10.91 -14.97
C ALA A 125 7.84 10.05 -13.70
N ILE A 126 7.72 8.74 -13.88
CA ILE A 126 8.04 7.74 -12.84
C ILE A 126 9.31 7.01 -13.22
N LYS A 127 10.36 7.15 -12.43
CA LYS A 127 11.60 6.39 -12.63
C LYS A 127 11.40 4.94 -12.19
N LEU A 128 11.61 3.99 -13.09
CA LEU A 128 11.41 2.55 -12.81
C LEU A 128 12.36 2.04 -11.71
N ASP A 129 13.59 2.54 -11.67
CA ASP A 129 14.57 2.14 -10.66
C ASP A 129 14.12 2.54 -9.24
N ASP A 130 13.43 3.67 -9.08
CA ASP A 130 12.88 4.09 -7.79
C ASP A 130 11.70 3.19 -7.36
N VAL A 131 10.88 2.73 -8.32
CA VAL A 131 9.82 1.73 -8.09
C VAL A 131 10.44 0.41 -7.62
N LEU A 132 11.49 -0.06 -8.29
CA LEU A 132 12.21 -1.28 -7.95
C LEU A 132 12.85 -1.20 -6.56
N GLU A 133 13.54 -0.11 -6.26
CA GLU A 133 14.20 0.10 -4.96
C GLU A 133 13.19 0.09 -3.81
N GLN A 134 12.05 0.79 -3.97
CA GLN A 134 10.98 0.81 -2.98
C GLN A 134 10.35 -0.58 -2.78
N LEU A 135 10.15 -1.35 -3.84
CA LEU A 135 9.60 -2.71 -3.73
C LEU A 135 10.54 -3.70 -3.06
N ARG A 136 11.84 -3.60 -3.32
CA ARG A 136 12.87 -4.41 -2.66
C ARG A 136 12.90 -4.20 -1.16
N ALA A 137 12.65 -2.97 -0.71
CA ALA A 137 12.57 -2.66 0.72
C ALA A 137 11.33 -3.25 1.40
N LYS A 138 10.33 -3.72 0.63
CA LYS A 138 9.03 -4.15 1.14
C LYS A 138 8.74 -5.64 1.00
N SER A 139 9.22 -6.26 -0.08
CA SER A 139 8.87 -7.64 -0.44
C SER A 139 10.08 -8.55 -0.55
N LYS A 140 9.88 -9.86 -0.45
CA LYS A 140 10.96 -10.85 -0.61
C LYS A 140 11.35 -11.04 -2.08
N ILE A 141 10.35 -11.13 -2.96
CA ILE A 141 10.52 -11.34 -4.39
C ILE A 141 9.76 -10.25 -5.16
N GLN A 142 10.42 -9.63 -6.14
CA GLN A 142 9.83 -8.60 -6.99
C GLN A 142 9.73 -9.09 -8.43
N VAL A 143 8.55 -8.97 -9.02
CA VAL A 143 8.33 -9.23 -10.44
C VAL A 143 7.80 -7.94 -11.08
N ILE A 144 8.48 -7.44 -12.11
CA ILE A 144 7.99 -6.34 -12.92
C ILE A 144 7.71 -6.84 -14.33
N ILE A 145 6.53 -6.54 -14.85
CA ILE A 145 6.10 -6.89 -16.19
C ILE A 145 5.73 -5.60 -16.91
N LEU A 146 6.47 -5.27 -17.97
CA LEU A 146 6.30 -4.04 -18.73
C LEU A 146 5.77 -4.37 -20.12
N ASP A 147 4.46 -4.17 -20.30
CA ASP A 147 3.78 -4.15 -21.60
C ASP A 147 3.72 -2.72 -22.17
N ALA A 148 4.88 -2.07 -22.18
CA ALA A 148 5.00 -0.70 -22.61
C ALA A 148 5.65 -0.59 -23.98
N CYS A 149 5.17 0.40 -24.74
CA CYS A 149 5.92 0.94 -25.87
C CYS A 149 7.28 1.42 -25.38
N ARG A 150 8.24 1.47 -26.31
CA ARG A 150 9.64 1.75 -26.04
C ARG A 150 10.03 3.11 -26.68
N ASN A 151 9.28 3.66 -27.64
CA ASN A 151 9.58 4.95 -28.27
C ASN A 151 9.21 6.17 -27.39
N ASN A 152 9.98 7.26 -27.51
CA ASN A 152 9.65 8.56 -26.92
C ASN A 152 8.65 9.32 -27.82
N PRO A 153 7.38 9.49 -27.41
CA PRO A 153 6.35 10.17 -28.20
C PRO A 153 6.45 11.71 -28.14
N PHE A 154 7.32 12.26 -27.29
CA PHE A 154 7.44 13.70 -27.08
C PHE A 154 8.39 14.36 -28.09
N PRO A 155 8.13 15.62 -28.47
CA PRO A 155 8.95 16.35 -29.44
C PRO A 155 10.34 16.70 -28.89
N ARG A 156 10.45 16.97 -27.59
CA ARG A 156 11.74 17.25 -26.92
C ARG A 156 12.63 16.02 -26.86
N LYS A 157 13.94 16.22 -26.98
CA LYS A 157 14.94 15.16 -27.03
C LYS A 157 16.06 15.29 -26.00
N ASP A 158 16.04 16.24 -25.08
CA ASP A 158 17.07 16.46 -24.07
C ASP A 158 16.43 16.73 -22.69
N TYR A 159 16.88 16.02 -21.66
CA TYR A 159 16.30 16.08 -20.32
C TYR A 159 17.35 16.02 -19.21
N TRP A 160 17.05 16.62 -18.07
CA TRP A 160 17.89 16.54 -16.88
C TRP A 160 17.78 15.16 -16.24
N LEU A 161 18.92 14.57 -15.93
CA LEU A 161 19.06 13.41 -15.07
C LEU A 161 20.16 13.72 -14.05
N ARG A 162 19.76 13.97 -12.80
CA ARG A 162 20.68 14.36 -11.72
C ARG A 162 21.45 15.62 -12.08
N ASP A 163 22.76 15.58 -12.24
CA ASP A 163 23.62 16.72 -12.55
C ASP A 163 23.95 16.86 -14.04
N GLN A 164 23.31 16.07 -14.92
CA GLN A 164 23.63 16.01 -16.35
C GLN A 164 22.39 16.22 -17.24
N LEU A 165 22.59 16.94 -18.35
CA LEU A 165 21.59 17.08 -19.42
C LEU A 165 21.87 16.01 -20.48
N ILE A 166 20.91 15.11 -20.70
CA ILE A 166 21.08 13.91 -21.53
C ILE A 166 20.08 13.90 -22.66
N ALA A 167 20.55 13.59 -23.87
CA ALA A 167 19.68 13.40 -25.02
C ALA A 167 18.91 12.06 -24.93
N ALA A 168 17.58 12.12 -24.98
CA ALA A 168 16.70 10.97 -25.19
C ALA A 168 16.96 10.37 -26.57
N GLY A 169 17.44 9.13 -26.59
CA GLY A 169 17.59 8.36 -27.83
C GLY A 169 16.24 7.97 -28.44
N GLY A 170 16.24 7.60 -29.72
CA GLY A 170 15.08 7.01 -30.40
C GLY A 170 14.85 5.52 -30.07
N THR A 171 15.70 4.94 -29.22
CA THR A 171 15.60 3.57 -28.72
C THR A 171 14.66 3.55 -27.53
N GLY A 172 14.01 2.41 -27.26
CA GLY A 172 13.26 2.32 -26.01
C GLY A 172 13.95 1.81 -24.80
N LEU A 173 13.14 1.33 -23.84
CA LEU A 173 13.56 0.96 -22.48
C LEU A 173 14.97 0.32 -22.47
N ALA A 174 15.77 0.67 -21.47
CA ALA A 174 17.06 0.09 -21.21
C ALA A 174 16.89 -1.31 -20.63
N GLN A 175 17.93 -2.13 -20.76
CA GLN A 175 18.08 -3.27 -19.88
C GLN A 175 18.30 -2.77 -18.44
N VAL A 176 17.44 -3.20 -17.53
CA VAL A 176 17.60 -2.94 -16.09
C VAL A 176 18.55 -3.98 -15.50
N LYS A 177 19.49 -3.56 -14.66
CA LYS A 177 20.33 -4.48 -13.88
C LYS A 177 19.47 -5.17 -12.81
N SER A 178 19.37 -6.50 -12.88
CA SER A 178 18.67 -7.30 -11.89
C SER A 178 19.46 -7.33 -10.57
N SER A 179 18.86 -6.86 -9.48
CA SER A 179 19.30 -7.14 -8.10
C SER A 179 18.80 -8.51 -7.67
N LEU A 180 19.34 -9.10 -6.60
CA LEU A 180 18.88 -10.36 -6.02
C LEU A 180 17.35 -10.48 -5.89
N ASN A 181 16.78 -11.65 -6.22
CA ASN A 181 15.34 -11.98 -6.13
C ASN A 181 14.39 -11.09 -6.96
N THR A 182 14.84 -10.65 -8.14
CA THR A 182 14.04 -9.83 -9.05
C THR A 182 13.87 -10.51 -10.41
N LEU A 183 12.65 -10.47 -10.97
CA LEU A 183 12.37 -10.73 -12.37
C LEU A 183 11.83 -9.47 -13.04
N ILE A 184 12.38 -9.11 -14.19
CA ILE A 184 11.85 -8.01 -15.01
C ILE A 184 11.57 -8.57 -16.40
N ALA A 185 10.30 -8.63 -16.76
CA ALA A 185 9.81 -9.03 -18.07
C ALA A 185 9.41 -7.81 -18.89
N PHE A 186 9.74 -7.84 -20.17
CA PHE A 186 9.41 -6.81 -21.15
C PHE A 186 8.66 -7.44 -22.31
N ALA A 187 7.67 -6.72 -22.84
CA ALA A 187 6.90 -7.18 -23.99
C ALA A 187 7.73 -7.35 -25.27
N THR A 188 8.88 -6.68 -25.38
CA THR A 188 9.78 -6.76 -26.53
C THR A 188 11.25 -6.65 -26.09
N GLU A 189 12.19 -6.96 -26.98
CA GLU A 189 13.64 -6.93 -26.73
C GLU A 189 14.18 -5.49 -26.50
N PRO A 190 15.34 -5.33 -25.84
CA PRO A 190 15.94 -4.02 -25.62
C PRO A 190 16.11 -3.21 -26.91
N GLY A 191 15.64 -1.96 -26.89
CA GLY A 191 15.70 -1.05 -28.04
C GLY A 191 14.62 -1.23 -29.11
N ALA A 192 13.83 -2.32 -29.11
CA ALA A 192 12.73 -2.56 -30.05
C ALA A 192 11.38 -1.98 -29.58
N VAL A 193 10.37 -1.91 -30.45
CA VAL A 193 9.03 -1.40 -30.11
C VAL A 193 8.03 -2.56 -29.95
N ALA A 194 7.15 -2.48 -28.95
CA ALA A 194 6.08 -3.45 -28.75
C ALA A 194 4.94 -3.18 -29.75
N TYR A 195 4.30 -4.23 -30.26
CA TYR A 195 3.20 -4.09 -31.21
C TYR A 195 1.85 -4.05 -30.48
N ASP A 196 0.98 -3.15 -30.93
CA ASP A 196 -0.40 -3.10 -30.43
C ASP A 196 -1.24 -4.30 -30.90
N GLY A 197 -0.83 -4.98 -31.97
CA GLY A 197 -1.61 -6.08 -32.56
C GLY A 197 -2.93 -5.60 -33.19
N SER A 198 -3.76 -6.56 -33.62
CA SER A 198 -5.05 -6.28 -34.28
C SER A 198 -6.27 -6.50 -33.37
N GLY A 199 -6.06 -7.10 -32.19
CA GLY A 199 -7.10 -7.46 -31.23
C GLY A 199 -7.48 -6.32 -30.28
N ALA A 200 -8.24 -6.68 -29.23
CA ALA A 200 -8.53 -5.79 -28.10
C ALA A 200 -7.44 -5.83 -27.02
N LEU A 201 -6.66 -6.91 -26.97
CA LEU A 201 -5.50 -7.09 -26.09
C LEU A 201 -4.22 -7.01 -26.92
N SER A 202 -3.13 -6.56 -26.29
CA SER A 202 -1.81 -6.66 -26.90
C SER A 202 -1.41 -8.13 -27.10
N PRO A 203 -0.56 -8.46 -28.10
CA PRO A 203 -0.06 -9.82 -28.29
C PRO A 203 0.63 -10.37 -27.04
N PHE A 204 1.34 -9.53 -26.30
CA PHE A 204 2.04 -9.92 -25.07
C PHE A 204 1.07 -10.23 -23.95
N SER A 205 0.15 -9.33 -23.62
CA SER A 205 -0.82 -9.50 -22.53
C SER A 205 -1.73 -10.70 -22.78
N SER A 206 -2.22 -10.84 -24.01
CA SER A 206 -3.00 -12.00 -24.42
C SER A 206 -2.25 -13.32 -24.22
N ALA A 207 -0.96 -13.37 -24.55
CA ALA A 207 -0.13 -14.55 -24.33
C ALA A 207 0.18 -14.78 -22.83
N PHE A 208 0.46 -13.72 -22.09
CA PHE A 208 0.75 -13.77 -20.65
C PHE A 208 -0.43 -14.33 -19.87
N SER A 209 -1.63 -13.77 -20.00
CA SER A 209 -2.80 -14.20 -19.22
C SER A 209 -3.16 -15.67 -19.46
N ARG A 210 -3.04 -16.14 -20.71
CA ARG A 210 -3.24 -17.57 -21.03
C ARG A 210 -2.22 -18.50 -20.35
N ARG A 211 -0.96 -18.05 -20.22
CA ARG A 211 0.14 -18.89 -19.70
C ARG A 211 0.34 -18.74 -18.20
N ALA A 212 0.00 -17.60 -17.61
CA ALA A 212 0.19 -17.30 -16.19
C ALA A 212 -0.67 -18.17 -15.27
N LEU A 213 -1.82 -18.65 -15.75
CA LEU A 213 -2.69 -19.59 -15.05
C LEU A 213 -2.25 -21.06 -15.15
N ALA A 214 -1.12 -21.34 -15.83
CA ALA A 214 -0.57 -22.68 -15.86
C ALA A 214 -0.15 -23.10 -14.44
N PRO A 215 -0.79 -24.13 -13.85
CA PRO A 215 -0.62 -24.44 -12.45
C PRO A 215 0.75 -25.06 -12.19
N ASN A 216 1.34 -24.67 -11.05
CA ASN A 216 2.61 -25.21 -10.56
C ASN A 216 3.77 -25.07 -11.56
N GLN A 217 3.65 -24.12 -12.50
CA GLN A 217 4.68 -23.84 -13.49
C GLN A 217 5.56 -22.67 -13.04
N GLU A 218 6.87 -22.87 -13.11
CA GLU A 218 7.85 -21.83 -12.79
C GLU A 218 7.78 -20.67 -13.81
N ILE A 219 7.93 -19.44 -13.31
CA ILE A 219 7.66 -18.21 -14.06
C ILE A 219 8.56 -18.03 -15.29
N ARG A 220 9.84 -18.41 -15.26
CA ARG A 220 10.72 -18.36 -16.45
C ARG A 220 10.22 -19.32 -17.52
N THR A 221 9.69 -20.48 -17.12
CA THR A 221 9.06 -21.42 -18.06
C THR A 221 7.77 -20.84 -18.67
N VAL A 222 6.96 -20.16 -17.86
CA VAL A 222 5.80 -19.39 -18.32
C VAL A 222 6.24 -18.33 -19.33
N MET A 223 7.24 -17.50 -19.01
CA MET A 223 7.74 -16.44 -19.89
C MET A 223 8.34 -16.97 -21.19
N ALA A 224 9.02 -18.12 -21.16
CA ALA A 224 9.49 -18.78 -22.38
C ALA A 224 8.33 -19.23 -23.29
N ALA A 225 7.20 -19.66 -22.70
CA ALA A 225 5.99 -19.97 -23.46
C ALA A 225 5.31 -18.71 -24.00
N VAL A 226 5.24 -17.64 -23.21
CA VAL A 226 4.76 -16.32 -23.65
C VAL A 226 5.58 -15.83 -24.84
N ARG A 227 6.91 -15.89 -24.78
CA ARG A 227 7.80 -15.51 -25.89
C ARG A 227 7.46 -16.28 -27.16
N ARG A 228 7.30 -17.60 -27.09
CA ARG A 228 6.94 -18.43 -28.25
C ARG A 228 5.59 -18.02 -28.86
N ASP A 229 4.59 -17.77 -28.02
CA ASP A 229 3.25 -17.39 -28.46
C ASP A 229 3.26 -16.00 -29.12
N VAL A 230 4.00 -15.03 -28.56
CA VAL A 230 4.11 -13.68 -29.12
C VAL A 230 4.89 -13.66 -30.43
N VAL A 231 6.04 -14.35 -30.50
CA VAL A 231 6.82 -14.48 -31.75
C VAL A 231 5.96 -15.08 -32.85
N LYS A 232 5.17 -16.12 -32.53
CA LYS A 232 4.24 -16.73 -33.49
C LYS A 232 3.11 -15.78 -33.89
N ALA A 233 2.51 -15.06 -32.95
CA ALA A 233 1.39 -14.16 -33.21
C ALA A 233 1.79 -12.89 -33.98
N THR A 234 3.07 -12.53 -33.96
CA THR A 234 3.59 -11.31 -34.59
C THR A 234 4.48 -11.59 -35.81
N ASP A 235 4.53 -12.83 -36.30
CA ASP A 235 5.43 -13.27 -37.38
C ASP A 235 6.91 -12.90 -37.12
N GLY A 236 7.34 -13.00 -35.86
CA GLY A 236 8.70 -12.70 -35.42
C GLY A 236 9.02 -11.21 -35.25
N LYS A 237 8.05 -10.31 -35.40
CA LYS A 237 8.26 -8.86 -35.27
C LYS A 237 8.43 -8.40 -33.82
N GLN A 238 7.94 -9.18 -32.86
CA GLN A 238 8.05 -8.89 -31.43
C GLN A 238 8.62 -10.12 -30.70
N VAL A 239 9.65 -9.88 -29.89
CA VAL A 239 10.31 -10.92 -29.09
C VAL A 239 10.31 -10.49 -27.62
N PRO A 240 9.42 -11.02 -26.77
CA PRO A 240 9.45 -10.75 -25.34
C PRO A 240 10.80 -11.13 -24.72
N TRP A 241 11.23 -10.34 -23.74
CA TRP A 241 12.54 -10.49 -23.10
C TRP A 241 12.42 -10.43 -21.58
N GLU A 242 13.25 -11.17 -20.86
CA GLU A 242 13.30 -11.10 -19.40
C GLU A 242 14.73 -11.00 -18.88
N ASN A 243 14.88 -10.34 -17.73
CA ASN A 243 16.08 -10.39 -16.91
C ASN A 243 15.71 -10.96 -15.55
N SER A 244 16.44 -11.98 -15.08
CA SER A 244 16.13 -12.72 -13.86
C SER A 244 17.36 -12.92 -13.01
N SER A 245 17.20 -12.63 -11.72
CA SER A 245 18.13 -12.95 -10.63
C SER A 245 17.42 -13.76 -9.54
N LEU A 246 16.29 -14.38 -9.88
CA LEU A 246 15.52 -15.23 -8.98
C LEU A 246 16.38 -16.40 -8.52
N ILE A 247 16.57 -16.51 -7.20
CA ILE A 247 17.23 -17.64 -6.55
C ILE A 247 16.24 -18.79 -6.42
N ASP A 248 15.06 -18.50 -5.87
CA ASP A 248 14.01 -19.48 -5.64
C ASP A 248 13.07 -19.60 -6.85
N GLU A 249 12.38 -20.73 -6.92
CA GLU A 249 11.33 -20.94 -7.92
C GLU A 249 10.10 -20.08 -7.61
N VAL A 250 9.70 -19.27 -8.58
CA VAL A 250 8.49 -18.44 -8.49
C VAL A 250 7.40 -19.07 -9.33
N VAL A 251 6.25 -19.33 -8.71
CA VAL A 251 5.07 -19.90 -9.35
C VAL A 251 3.91 -18.93 -9.17
N LEU A 252 3.40 -18.41 -10.28
CA LEU A 252 2.27 -17.47 -10.28
C LEU A 252 1.00 -18.16 -9.80
N MET A 253 0.61 -19.27 -10.44
CA MET A 253 -0.57 -20.06 -10.06
C MET A 253 -0.16 -21.31 -9.27
N ARG A 254 -0.33 -21.28 -7.94
CA ARG A 254 -0.20 -22.48 -7.11
C ARG A 254 -1.58 -23.11 -6.93
N ARG A 255 -1.71 -24.38 -7.29
CA ARG A 255 -2.91 -25.17 -6.94
C ARG A 255 -2.51 -26.23 -5.94
N ALA A 256 -3.15 -26.22 -4.77
CA ALA A 256 -3.05 -27.29 -3.80
C ALA A 256 -3.92 -28.44 -4.32
N SER A 257 -3.27 -29.45 -4.89
CA SER A 257 -3.95 -30.54 -5.56
C SER A 257 -4.64 -31.46 -4.53
N ARG A 258 -5.86 -31.11 -4.12
CA ARG A 258 -6.66 -31.85 -3.12
C ARG A 258 -8.13 -31.91 -3.51
N PRO A 259 -8.56 -32.96 -4.21
CA PRO A 259 -9.95 -33.33 -4.27
C PRO A 259 -10.48 -33.56 -2.85
N ALA A 260 -11.60 -32.97 -2.47
CA ALA A 260 -12.22 -33.24 -1.19
C ALA A 260 -13.10 -34.50 -1.28
N LEU A 261 -12.91 -35.40 -0.31
CA LEU A 261 -13.74 -36.58 -0.12
C LEU A 261 -14.35 -36.53 1.28
N PRO A 262 -15.64 -36.87 1.45
CA PRO A 262 -16.21 -36.96 2.79
C PRO A 262 -15.44 -38.00 3.63
N PRO A 263 -15.31 -37.81 4.95
CA PRO A 263 -14.80 -38.82 5.84
C PRO A 263 -15.72 -40.05 5.84
N VAL A 264 -15.10 -41.18 6.18
CA VAL A 264 -15.65 -42.54 6.13
C VAL A 264 -17.17 -42.62 6.25
N LEU A 265 -17.81 -43.03 5.16
CA LEU A 265 -19.24 -43.30 5.13
C LEU A 265 -19.48 -44.73 5.61
N GLU A 266 -20.46 -44.93 6.49
CA GLU A 266 -20.93 -46.25 6.89
C GLU A 266 -22.24 -46.56 6.16
N LYS A 267 -22.32 -47.71 5.48
CA LYS A 267 -23.51 -48.10 4.71
C LYS A 267 -23.96 -49.53 4.96
N VAL A 268 -25.26 -49.80 4.97
CA VAL A 268 -25.78 -51.17 5.04
C VAL A 268 -26.13 -51.64 3.62
N VAL A 269 -25.63 -52.81 3.22
CA VAL A 269 -25.90 -53.40 1.88
C VAL A 269 -26.56 -54.77 2.04
N PRO A 270 -27.82 -54.95 1.61
CA PRO A 270 -28.46 -56.27 1.61
C PRO A 270 -27.85 -57.22 0.57
N SER A 271 -27.68 -58.49 0.94
CA SER A 271 -27.26 -59.54 -0.01
C SER A 271 -28.44 -60.12 -0.79
N GLY A 272 -28.21 -60.50 -2.05
CA GLY A 272 -29.17 -61.25 -2.87
C GLY A 272 -30.36 -60.45 -3.43
N VAL A 273 -30.33 -59.11 -3.37
CA VAL A 273 -31.39 -58.23 -3.90
C VAL A 273 -31.01 -57.51 -5.20
N GLY A 274 -29.81 -57.77 -5.74
CA GLY A 274 -29.26 -57.11 -6.92
C GLY A 274 -28.47 -55.84 -6.60
N PRO A 275 -28.11 -55.04 -7.63
CA PRO A 275 -27.24 -53.86 -7.45
C PRO A 275 -27.87 -52.75 -6.59
N VAL A 276 -27.24 -52.46 -5.45
CA VAL A 276 -27.62 -51.41 -4.50
C VAL A 276 -26.76 -50.16 -4.73
N ALA A 277 -27.35 -48.97 -4.76
CA ALA A 277 -26.60 -47.72 -4.88
C ALA A 277 -25.68 -47.52 -3.67
N LEU A 278 -24.48 -46.97 -3.87
CA LEU A 278 -23.54 -46.68 -2.77
C LEU A 278 -23.68 -45.27 -2.20
N ASP A 279 -24.41 -44.36 -2.87
CA ASP A 279 -24.67 -42.97 -2.44
C ASP A 279 -23.41 -42.18 -2.04
N LEU A 280 -22.30 -42.45 -2.73
CA LEU A 280 -21.09 -41.65 -2.59
C LEU A 280 -21.37 -40.24 -3.16
N PRO A 281 -21.03 -39.14 -2.44
CA PRO A 281 -21.22 -37.80 -3.00
C PRO A 281 -20.25 -37.56 -4.16
N GLU A 282 -20.59 -36.60 -5.02
CA GLU A 282 -19.67 -36.14 -6.05
C GLU A 282 -18.45 -35.50 -5.37
N PRO A 283 -17.22 -35.99 -5.64
CA PRO A 283 -16.03 -35.35 -5.13
C PRO A 283 -15.90 -33.98 -5.77
N VAL A 284 -15.59 -32.98 -4.96
CA VAL A 284 -15.37 -31.61 -5.43
C VAL A 284 -13.90 -31.27 -5.31
N ASP A 285 -13.36 -30.67 -6.37
CA ASP A 285 -12.07 -30.00 -6.30
C ASP A 285 -12.28 -28.65 -5.59
N VAL A 286 -11.46 -28.37 -4.58
CA VAL A 286 -11.57 -27.14 -3.78
C VAL A 286 -11.41 -25.87 -4.61
N ASP A 287 -10.79 -25.96 -5.79
CA ASP A 287 -10.59 -24.86 -6.75
C ASP A 287 -11.48 -25.01 -8.01
N GLY A 288 -12.53 -25.83 -7.94
CA GLY A 288 -13.55 -25.97 -8.98
C GLY A 288 -13.14 -26.76 -10.22
N GLY A 289 -12.02 -27.50 -10.15
CA GLY A 289 -11.53 -28.36 -11.21
C GLY A 289 -12.32 -29.66 -11.45
N ALA A 290 -12.04 -30.31 -12.60
CA ALA A 290 -12.60 -31.62 -12.89
C ALA A 290 -11.87 -32.71 -12.09
N VAL A 291 -12.66 -33.57 -11.45
CA VAL A 291 -12.17 -34.69 -10.64
C VAL A 291 -12.44 -36.02 -11.35
N THR A 292 -11.49 -36.94 -11.24
CA THR A 292 -11.60 -38.33 -11.67
C THR A 292 -11.43 -39.23 -10.46
N VAL A 293 -12.21 -40.29 -10.32
CA VAL A 293 -12.11 -41.26 -9.22
C VAL A 293 -11.63 -42.59 -9.75
N SER A 294 -10.75 -43.26 -9.02
CA SER A 294 -10.35 -44.64 -9.23
C SER A 294 -10.72 -45.48 -8.02
N ILE A 295 -11.06 -46.75 -8.27
CA ILE A 295 -11.21 -47.74 -7.20
C ILE A 295 -9.83 -48.33 -6.90
N GLU A 296 -9.35 -48.13 -5.67
CA GLU A 296 -8.04 -48.62 -5.21
C GLU A 296 -8.15 -50.03 -4.63
N ARG A 297 -9.21 -50.28 -3.84
CA ARG A 297 -9.55 -51.60 -3.32
C ARG A 297 -11.05 -51.83 -3.46
N PRO A 298 -11.48 -52.77 -4.33
CA PRO A 298 -12.88 -53.12 -4.47
C PRO A 298 -13.35 -53.94 -3.24
N PRO A 299 -14.66 -53.97 -2.98
CA PRO A 299 -15.26 -54.79 -1.93
C PRO A 299 -14.96 -56.28 -2.16
N ALA A 300 -14.74 -57.04 -1.08
CA ALA A 300 -14.52 -58.49 -1.14
C ALA A 300 -15.85 -59.28 -1.26
N LEU A 301 -16.93 -58.74 -0.69
CA LEU A 301 -18.22 -59.42 -0.57
C LEU A 301 -19.17 -59.18 -1.76
N GLY A 302 -18.82 -58.28 -2.70
CA GLY A 302 -19.66 -58.00 -3.87
C GLY A 302 -18.93 -57.39 -5.05
N ARG A 303 -19.68 -57.06 -6.12
CA ARG A 303 -19.15 -56.51 -7.37
C ARG A 303 -19.64 -55.09 -7.57
N LEU A 304 -18.73 -54.19 -7.92
CA LEU A 304 -19.06 -52.81 -8.28
C LEU A 304 -19.52 -52.73 -9.73
N THR A 305 -20.58 -51.96 -9.96
CA THR A 305 -21.11 -51.66 -11.28
C THR A 305 -21.42 -50.18 -11.44
N LEU A 306 -21.17 -49.65 -12.62
CA LEU A 306 -21.54 -48.29 -13.02
C LEU A 306 -22.34 -48.40 -14.32
N ASP A 307 -23.57 -47.90 -14.33
CA ASP A 307 -24.52 -48.03 -15.46
C ASP A 307 -24.63 -49.48 -16.00
N GLY A 308 -24.60 -50.46 -15.09
CA GLY A 308 -24.71 -51.89 -15.41
C GLY A 308 -23.42 -52.58 -15.89
N LYS A 309 -22.31 -51.86 -16.00
CA LYS A 309 -20.99 -52.41 -16.37
C LYS A 309 -20.12 -52.62 -15.13
N PRO A 310 -19.38 -53.74 -15.02
CA PRO A 310 -18.42 -53.93 -13.92
C PRO A 310 -17.35 -52.83 -13.91
N VAL A 311 -16.98 -52.37 -12.72
CA VAL A 311 -15.91 -51.39 -12.52
C VAL A 311 -14.63 -52.11 -12.11
N ALA A 312 -13.55 -51.90 -12.87
CA ALA A 312 -12.24 -52.49 -12.58
C ALA A 312 -11.40 -51.59 -11.64
N ILE A 313 -10.41 -52.21 -10.98
CA ILE A 313 -9.42 -51.49 -10.16
C ILE A 313 -8.66 -50.51 -11.04
N GLY A 314 -8.47 -49.28 -10.57
CA GLY A 314 -7.76 -48.21 -11.29
C GLY A 314 -8.51 -47.63 -12.51
N GLN A 315 -9.72 -48.12 -12.82
CA GLN A 315 -10.52 -47.56 -13.91
C GLN A 315 -10.94 -46.12 -13.57
N PRO A 316 -10.68 -45.14 -14.46
CA PRO A 316 -11.10 -43.76 -14.22
C PRO A 316 -12.62 -43.62 -14.36
N ILE A 317 -13.23 -43.03 -13.33
CA ILE A 317 -14.65 -42.68 -13.24
C ILE A 317 -14.71 -41.15 -13.15
N ALA A 318 -15.51 -40.46 -13.96
CA ALA A 318 -15.64 -39.01 -13.77
C ALA A 318 -16.29 -38.72 -12.40
N GLY A 319 -15.87 -37.68 -11.69
CA GLY A 319 -16.37 -37.35 -10.34
C GLY A 319 -17.89 -37.31 -10.26
N LYS A 320 -18.54 -36.63 -11.22
CA LYS A 320 -20.00 -36.58 -11.41
C LYS A 320 -20.70 -37.92 -11.58
N ASP A 321 -19.97 -38.98 -11.94
CA ASP A 321 -20.50 -40.32 -12.15
C ASP A 321 -20.38 -41.19 -10.89
N LEU A 322 -19.53 -40.80 -9.91
CA LEU A 322 -19.35 -41.53 -8.65
C LEU A 322 -20.66 -41.76 -7.87
N PRO A 323 -21.61 -40.79 -7.79
CA PRO A 323 -22.90 -41.01 -7.14
C PRO A 323 -23.74 -42.14 -7.75
N ARG A 324 -23.45 -42.54 -8.99
CA ARG A 324 -24.18 -43.61 -9.70
C ARG A 324 -23.57 -44.99 -9.50
N LEU A 325 -22.48 -45.10 -8.73
CA LEU A 325 -21.82 -46.37 -8.44
C LEU A 325 -22.71 -47.27 -7.59
N LYS A 326 -22.86 -48.53 -8.02
CA LYS A 326 -23.67 -49.55 -7.34
C LYS A 326 -22.84 -50.77 -6.97
N MET A 327 -23.26 -51.49 -5.93
CA MET A 327 -22.67 -52.75 -5.49
C MET A 327 -23.70 -53.87 -5.53
N ASP A 328 -23.35 -54.99 -6.17
CA ASP A 328 -24.15 -56.20 -6.19
C ASP A 328 -23.50 -57.27 -5.30
N VAL A 329 -24.22 -57.70 -4.27
CA VAL A 329 -23.75 -58.68 -3.28
C VAL A 329 -24.49 -60.00 -3.54
N PRO A 330 -23.79 -61.08 -3.94
CA PRO A 330 -24.41 -62.39 -4.11
C PRO A 330 -25.06 -62.87 -2.80
N LYS A 331 -26.13 -63.65 -2.92
CA LYS A 331 -26.83 -64.22 -1.75
C LYS A 331 -25.89 -65.18 -0.99
N GLY A 332 -25.53 -64.80 0.24
CA GLY A 332 -24.73 -65.64 1.16
C GLY A 332 -25.59 -66.60 1.99
N SER A 333 -24.98 -67.66 2.52
CA SER A 333 -25.65 -68.71 3.32
C SER A 333 -25.50 -68.56 4.84
N GLY A 334 -25.00 -67.43 5.35
CA GLY A 334 -24.69 -67.20 6.77
C GLY A 334 -25.69 -66.28 7.50
N ALA A 335 -25.79 -66.39 8.82
CA ALA A 335 -26.74 -65.62 9.65
C ALA A 335 -26.14 -64.35 10.29
N GLN A 336 -24.86 -64.02 10.04
CA GLN A 336 -24.16 -62.90 10.67
C GLN A 336 -24.02 -61.69 9.72
N GLU A 337 -24.07 -60.48 10.30
CA GLU A 337 -23.67 -59.23 9.64
C GLU A 337 -22.16 -59.25 9.40
N GLU A 338 -21.73 -59.09 8.15
CA GLU A 338 -20.32 -59.05 7.76
C GLU A 338 -19.90 -57.62 7.42
N VAL A 339 -18.69 -57.21 7.80
CA VAL A 339 -18.16 -55.87 7.50
C VAL A 339 -17.13 -55.98 6.38
N ASP A 340 -17.27 -55.12 5.38
CA ASP A 340 -16.35 -55.04 4.26
C ASP A 340 -16.14 -53.56 3.88
N MET A 341 -15.17 -53.29 3.01
CA MET A 341 -14.73 -51.94 2.70
C MET A 341 -14.45 -51.73 1.22
N LEU A 342 -14.69 -50.50 0.78
CA LEU A 342 -14.31 -49.98 -0.53
C LEU A 342 -13.34 -48.84 -0.31
N ALA A 343 -12.12 -48.95 -0.85
CA ALA A 343 -11.19 -47.84 -0.91
C ALA A 343 -11.16 -47.26 -2.33
N TYR A 344 -11.27 -45.94 -2.42
CA TYR A 344 -11.27 -45.22 -3.68
C TYR A 344 -10.43 -43.95 -3.53
N ALA A 345 -9.93 -43.44 -4.64
CA ALA A 345 -9.14 -42.23 -4.67
C ALA A 345 -9.70 -41.26 -5.70
N ALA A 346 -9.93 -40.03 -5.28
CA ALA A 346 -10.23 -38.93 -6.17
C ALA A 346 -8.92 -38.28 -6.59
N HIS A 347 -8.85 -37.92 -7.87
CA HIS A 347 -7.71 -37.35 -8.56
C HIS A 347 -8.16 -36.09 -9.30
N ASP A 348 -7.38 -35.03 -9.22
CA ASP A 348 -7.58 -33.88 -10.08
C ASP A 348 -6.69 -33.97 -11.34
N ASN A 349 -6.87 -33.04 -12.28
CA ASN A 349 -6.07 -32.98 -13.51
C ASN A 349 -4.64 -32.46 -13.30
N TRP A 350 -4.25 -32.16 -12.06
CA TRP A 350 -3.00 -31.51 -11.67
C TRP A 350 -2.19 -32.36 -10.69
N GLY A 351 -2.48 -33.66 -10.61
CA GLY A 351 -1.73 -34.65 -9.83
C GLY A 351 -2.10 -34.73 -8.34
N GLY A 352 -3.18 -34.07 -7.94
CA GLY A 352 -3.72 -34.16 -6.59
C GLY A 352 -4.49 -35.43 -6.37
N GLN A 353 -4.44 -35.91 -5.14
CA GLN A 353 -5.10 -37.15 -4.75
C GLN A 353 -5.66 -37.01 -3.34
N SER A 354 -6.87 -37.52 -3.16
CA SER A 354 -7.47 -37.77 -1.86
C SER A 354 -8.04 -39.17 -1.81
N GLN A 355 -7.99 -39.80 -0.64
CA GLN A 355 -8.43 -41.18 -0.46
C GLN A 355 -9.68 -41.21 0.41
N GLY A 356 -10.67 -41.96 -0.06
CA GLY A 356 -11.91 -42.24 0.64
C GLY A 356 -12.00 -43.71 0.99
N ILE A 357 -12.61 -43.99 2.13
CA ILE A 357 -12.97 -45.34 2.55
C ILE A 357 -14.48 -45.34 2.80
N LEU A 358 -15.19 -46.25 2.13
CA LEU A 358 -16.58 -46.58 2.46
C LEU A 358 -16.54 -47.91 3.20
N VAL A 359 -17.01 -47.91 4.46
CA VAL A 359 -17.21 -49.14 5.22
C VAL A 359 -18.66 -49.54 5.05
N PHE A 360 -18.94 -50.79 4.72
CA PHE A 360 -20.30 -51.26 4.65
C PHE A 360 -20.52 -52.55 5.42
N ARG A 361 -21.68 -52.64 6.08
CA ARG A 361 -22.18 -53.84 6.74
C ARG A 361 -23.10 -54.58 5.78
N VAL A 362 -22.71 -55.78 5.40
CA VAL A 362 -23.51 -56.67 4.57
C VAL A 362 -24.48 -57.43 5.48
N LYS A 363 -25.78 -57.28 5.19
CA LYS A 363 -26.85 -57.95 5.95
C LYS A 363 -27.54 -59.00 5.07
N ASN A 364 -27.54 -60.24 5.52
CA ASN A 364 -28.22 -61.32 4.82
C ASN A 364 -29.73 -61.24 5.09
N GLY A 365 -30.52 -61.13 4.02
CA GLY A 365 -31.99 -61.14 4.08
C GLY A 365 -32.57 -61.95 2.93
N ASN A 366 -33.77 -62.53 3.11
CA ASN A 366 -34.53 -63.04 1.97
C ASN A 366 -35.05 -61.85 1.12
N ALA A 367 -35.46 -62.10 -0.14
CA ALA A 367 -35.80 -61.01 -1.07
C ALA A 367 -36.90 -60.05 -0.56
N ALA A 368 -37.81 -60.51 0.31
CA ALA A 368 -38.85 -59.69 0.92
C ALA A 368 -38.31 -58.83 2.08
N GLU A 369 -37.48 -59.41 2.96
CA GLU A 369 -36.76 -58.67 4.03
C GLU A 369 -35.79 -57.64 3.45
N GLY A 370 -35.11 -57.97 2.36
CA GLY A 370 -34.24 -57.07 1.64
C GLY A 370 -34.98 -55.90 0.98
N GLN A 371 -36.16 -56.13 0.40
CA GLN A 371 -37.02 -55.06 -0.11
C GLN A 371 -37.53 -54.13 1.01
N GLN A 372 -37.87 -54.68 2.18
CA GLN A 372 -38.30 -53.89 3.34
C GLN A 372 -37.15 -53.07 3.93
N LEU A 373 -35.94 -53.63 3.98
CA LEU A 373 -34.71 -52.91 4.37
C LEU A 373 -34.35 -51.82 3.35
N MET A 374 -34.48 -52.08 2.06
CA MET A 374 -34.27 -51.06 1.03
C MET A 374 -35.28 -49.93 1.16
N ALA A 375 -36.56 -50.22 1.44
CA ALA A 375 -37.57 -49.20 1.68
C ALA A 375 -37.28 -48.37 2.96
N SER A 376 -36.72 -48.98 4.02
CA SER A 376 -36.31 -48.24 5.21
C SER A 376 -35.06 -47.38 4.97
N LEU A 377 -34.08 -47.89 4.21
CA LEU A 377 -32.89 -47.13 3.83
C LEU A 377 -33.24 -45.96 2.89
N GLU A 378 -34.16 -46.16 1.94
CA GLU A 378 -34.70 -45.07 1.10
C GLU A 378 -35.44 -44.02 1.95
N ALA A 379 -36.15 -44.44 3.01
CA ALA A 379 -36.78 -43.51 3.94
C ALA A 379 -35.75 -42.74 4.78
N GLU A 380 -34.69 -43.41 5.28
CA GLU A 380 -33.56 -42.77 5.96
C GLU A 380 -32.83 -41.79 5.05
N GLN A 381 -32.61 -42.14 3.78
CA GLN A 381 -31.98 -41.25 2.80
C GLN A 381 -32.84 -40.02 2.51
N LYS A 382 -34.16 -40.18 2.37
CA LYS A 382 -35.10 -39.04 2.26
C LYS A 382 -35.07 -38.15 3.50
N GLN A 383 -34.93 -38.74 4.69
CA GLN A 383 -34.78 -38.01 5.95
C GLN A 383 -33.44 -37.24 5.99
N GLN A 384 -32.34 -37.84 5.56
CA GLN A 384 -31.03 -37.17 5.46
C GLN A 384 -31.04 -36.01 4.46
N VAL A 385 -31.69 -36.16 3.31
CA VAL A 385 -31.85 -35.06 2.33
C VAL A 385 -32.67 -33.92 2.94
N LEU A 386 -33.71 -34.23 3.71
CA LEU A 386 -34.50 -33.23 4.42
C LEU A 386 -33.67 -32.51 5.49
N GLU A 387 -32.90 -33.26 6.30
CA GLU A 387 -31.99 -32.71 7.32
C GLU A 387 -30.94 -31.82 6.69
N ARG A 388 -30.31 -32.24 5.59
CA ARG A 388 -29.37 -31.42 4.80
C ARG A 388 -30.02 -30.15 4.25
N GLY A 389 -31.28 -30.24 3.81
CA GLY A 389 -32.09 -29.08 3.43
C GLY A 389 -32.24 -28.06 4.56
N ILE A 390 -32.38 -28.52 5.80
CA ILE A 390 -32.40 -27.66 7.00
C ILE A 390 -31.01 -27.07 7.24
N HIS A 391 -29.95 -27.87 7.16
CA HIS A 391 -28.57 -27.42 7.34
C HIS A 391 -28.18 -26.31 6.33
N ILE A 392 -28.48 -26.47 5.03
CA ILE A 392 -28.17 -25.43 4.03
C ILE A 392 -29.03 -24.17 4.21
N THR A 393 -30.22 -24.30 4.79
CA THR A 393 -31.07 -23.15 5.11
C THR A 393 -30.50 -22.36 6.29
N GLY A 394 -30.17 -23.04 7.39
CA GLY A 394 -29.53 -22.39 8.54
C GLY A 394 -28.18 -21.79 8.17
N ALA A 395 -27.41 -22.47 7.31
CA ALA A 395 -26.15 -21.96 6.76
C ALA A 395 -26.35 -20.67 5.95
N ALA A 396 -27.39 -20.59 5.12
CA ALA A 396 -27.71 -19.38 4.36
C ALA A 396 -28.08 -18.24 5.31
N GLU A 397 -28.93 -18.52 6.30
CA GLU A 397 -29.34 -17.54 7.33
C GLU A 397 -28.16 -17.02 8.16
N ALA A 398 -27.15 -17.84 8.43
CA ALA A 398 -25.93 -17.43 9.16
C ALA A 398 -25.04 -16.44 8.37
N ILE A 399 -25.14 -16.46 7.05
CA ILE A 399 -24.40 -15.58 6.13
C ILE A 399 -25.23 -14.33 5.76
N GLU A 400 -26.53 -14.51 5.53
CA GLU A 400 -27.44 -13.45 5.13
C GLU A 400 -27.53 -12.32 6.15
N ASN A 401 -27.75 -11.10 5.65
CA ASN A 401 -27.99 -9.88 6.45
C ASN A 401 -26.86 -9.49 7.42
N ARG A 402 -25.67 -10.10 7.32
CA ARG A 402 -24.49 -9.63 8.05
C ARG A 402 -23.87 -8.42 7.35
N ASP A 403 -23.61 -7.38 8.14
CA ASP A 403 -22.80 -6.22 7.78
C ASP A 403 -21.59 -6.18 8.71
N ILE A 404 -20.48 -6.74 8.25
CA ILE A 404 -19.27 -6.90 9.07
C ILE A 404 -18.36 -5.70 8.82
N ASN A 405 -18.12 -4.90 9.86
CA ASN A 405 -17.15 -3.81 9.81
C ASN A 405 -15.73 -4.36 9.89
N VAL A 406 -14.87 -4.01 8.93
CA VAL A 406 -13.50 -4.54 8.85
C VAL A 406 -12.48 -3.40 8.73
N PRO A 407 -11.62 -3.16 9.74
CA PRO A 407 -10.64 -2.10 9.67
C PRO A 407 -9.57 -2.37 8.62
N VAL A 408 -9.21 -1.34 7.86
CA VAL A 408 -8.16 -1.40 6.84
C VAL A 408 -6.78 -1.43 7.49
N GLY A 409 -5.88 -2.26 6.93
CA GLY A 409 -4.46 -2.29 7.32
C GLY A 409 -4.17 -2.95 8.67
N VAL A 410 -5.13 -3.61 9.33
CA VAL A 410 -4.85 -4.37 10.57
C VAL A 410 -4.52 -5.85 10.30
N GLY A 411 -4.39 -6.23 9.02
CA GLY A 411 -4.24 -7.61 8.56
C GLY A 411 -5.59 -8.34 8.38
N PRO A 412 -5.56 -9.67 8.11
CA PRO A 412 -6.76 -10.47 7.93
C PRO A 412 -7.64 -10.52 9.17
N VAL A 413 -8.91 -10.15 9.03
CA VAL A 413 -9.89 -10.13 10.13
C VAL A 413 -10.80 -11.37 10.04
N PRO A 414 -10.89 -12.19 11.10
CA PRO A 414 -11.83 -13.31 11.14
C PRO A 414 -13.28 -12.85 11.03
N LEU A 415 -14.03 -13.45 10.10
CA LEU A 415 -15.43 -13.08 9.85
C LEU A 415 -16.41 -13.70 10.86
N LYS A 416 -16.04 -14.84 11.47
CA LYS A 416 -16.82 -15.53 12.52
C LYS A 416 -18.28 -15.71 12.14
N LEU A 417 -18.52 -16.51 11.10
CA LEU A 417 -19.85 -16.71 10.54
C LEU A 417 -20.75 -17.61 11.40
N GLU A 418 -20.24 -18.26 12.45
CA GLU A 418 -21.02 -19.09 13.37
C GLU A 418 -21.79 -20.16 12.58
N PHE A 419 -21.07 -20.88 11.72
CA PHE A 419 -21.68 -21.78 10.75
C PHE A 419 -22.37 -22.96 11.49
N PRO A 420 -23.65 -23.26 11.23
CA PRO A 420 -24.45 -24.12 12.11
C PRO A 420 -24.25 -25.63 11.87
N THR A 421 -23.31 -26.02 11.02
CA THR A 421 -23.06 -27.42 10.66
C THR A 421 -21.60 -27.67 10.36
N ASN A 422 -21.12 -28.87 10.70
CA ASN A 422 -19.83 -29.41 10.26
C ASN A 422 -20.06 -30.64 9.36
N ASP A 423 -21.25 -30.78 8.75
CA ASP A 423 -21.55 -31.89 7.84
C ASP A 423 -20.59 -31.80 6.64
N PRO A 424 -19.73 -32.81 6.41
CA PRO A 424 -18.77 -32.81 5.31
C PRO A 424 -19.42 -32.88 3.92
N ALA A 425 -20.72 -33.18 3.83
CA ALA A 425 -21.47 -33.07 2.58
C ALA A 425 -21.86 -31.61 2.24
N VAL A 426 -21.78 -30.69 3.21
CA VAL A 426 -22.09 -29.27 3.00
C VAL A 426 -20.84 -28.51 2.57
N SER A 427 -20.92 -27.83 1.43
CA SER A 427 -19.85 -26.99 0.88
C SER A 427 -20.38 -25.63 0.44
N LEU A 428 -19.50 -24.63 0.41
CA LEU A 428 -19.82 -23.27 0.00
C LEU A 428 -18.93 -22.92 -1.19
N LYS A 429 -19.53 -22.78 -2.38
CA LYS A 429 -18.83 -22.25 -3.55
C LYS A 429 -18.93 -20.73 -3.55
N LEU A 430 -17.84 -20.03 -3.81
CA LEU A 430 -17.90 -18.59 -4.04
C LEU A 430 -18.70 -18.30 -5.32
N ALA A 431 -19.79 -17.54 -5.18
CA ALA A 431 -20.64 -17.10 -6.28
C ALA A 431 -20.25 -15.69 -6.77
N SER A 432 -19.67 -14.87 -5.89
CA SER A 432 -19.02 -13.61 -6.26
C SER A 432 -17.85 -13.30 -5.33
N TYR A 433 -16.68 -13.00 -5.91
CA TYR A 433 -15.47 -12.61 -5.18
C TYR A 433 -15.49 -11.10 -4.86
N PRO A 434 -14.96 -10.64 -3.72
CA PRO A 434 -14.86 -9.22 -3.43
C PRO A 434 -14.05 -8.48 -4.50
N ALA A 435 -14.54 -7.30 -4.92
CA ALA A 435 -13.86 -6.51 -5.96
C ALA A 435 -12.47 -5.99 -5.51
N THR A 436 -12.28 -5.84 -4.20
CA THR A 436 -11.05 -5.37 -3.54
C THR A 436 -10.80 -6.18 -2.27
N GLY A 437 -9.54 -6.40 -1.92
CA GLY A 437 -9.13 -7.16 -0.73
C GLY A 437 -9.14 -8.66 -1.00
N THR A 438 -8.79 -9.43 0.02
CA THR A 438 -8.60 -10.88 -0.12
C THR A 438 -9.42 -11.64 0.91
N LEU A 439 -10.00 -12.75 0.46
CA LEU A 439 -10.53 -13.78 1.34
C LEU A 439 -9.45 -14.83 1.58
N SER A 440 -9.30 -15.26 2.82
CA SER A 440 -8.29 -16.26 3.15
C SER A 440 -8.74 -17.18 4.28
N LEU A 441 -8.10 -18.34 4.32
CA LEU A 441 -8.04 -19.26 5.45
C LEU A 441 -6.63 -19.13 6.09
N PRO A 442 -6.36 -19.79 7.24
CA PRO A 442 -5.02 -19.75 7.85
C PRO A 442 -3.88 -20.14 6.92
N ASP A 443 -4.13 -21.15 6.10
CA ASP A 443 -3.16 -21.85 5.28
C ASP A 443 -3.14 -21.41 3.81
N ARG A 444 -4.21 -20.76 3.33
CA ARG A 444 -4.32 -20.35 1.92
C ARG A 444 -5.17 -19.10 1.68
N THR A 445 -4.85 -18.37 0.62
CA THR A 445 -5.71 -17.33 0.04
C THR A 445 -6.72 -17.97 -0.91
N LEU A 446 -7.98 -17.51 -0.88
CA LEU A 446 -9.04 -18.00 -1.75
C LEU A 446 -9.04 -17.25 -3.09
N SER A 447 -9.32 -17.97 -4.16
CA SER A 447 -9.54 -17.42 -5.51
C SER A 447 -11.04 -17.29 -5.81
N PRO A 448 -11.44 -16.58 -6.88
CA PRO A 448 -12.84 -16.50 -7.31
C PRO A 448 -13.55 -17.84 -7.52
N ASP A 449 -12.81 -18.90 -7.87
CA ASP A 449 -13.38 -20.24 -8.13
C ASP A 449 -13.35 -21.16 -6.90
N SER A 450 -12.81 -20.69 -5.76
CA SER A 450 -12.61 -21.51 -4.58
C SER A 450 -13.94 -21.91 -3.91
N SER A 451 -13.91 -23.11 -3.32
CA SER A 451 -14.97 -23.67 -2.49
C SER A 451 -14.43 -23.92 -1.08
N LEU A 452 -15.30 -23.80 -0.08
CA LEU A 452 -15.02 -24.09 1.32
C LEU A 452 -15.83 -25.29 1.79
N MET A 453 -15.24 -26.11 2.64
CA MET A 453 -15.98 -27.10 3.42
C MET A 453 -16.61 -26.45 4.65
N ALA A 454 -17.67 -27.06 5.19
CA ALA A 454 -18.41 -26.54 6.34
C ALA A 454 -17.51 -26.22 7.56
N ASP A 455 -16.50 -27.07 7.82
CA ASP A 455 -15.55 -26.91 8.92
C ASP A 455 -14.50 -25.80 8.69
N GLU A 456 -14.37 -25.29 7.47
CA GLU A 456 -13.45 -24.19 7.13
C GLU A 456 -14.11 -22.81 7.29
N VAL A 457 -15.44 -22.74 7.30
CA VAL A 457 -16.18 -21.47 7.21
C VAL A 457 -15.90 -20.55 8.41
N ASP A 458 -15.80 -21.11 9.61
CA ASP A 458 -15.51 -20.32 10.82
C ASP A 458 -14.06 -19.79 10.88
N HIS A 459 -13.18 -20.30 10.01
CA HIS A 459 -11.80 -19.84 9.85
C HIS A 459 -11.64 -18.80 8.72
N LEU A 460 -12.74 -18.47 8.02
CA LEU A 460 -12.74 -17.48 6.95
C LEU A 460 -12.37 -16.10 7.48
N ARG A 461 -11.43 -15.48 6.79
CA ARG A 461 -10.95 -14.12 7.05
C ARG A 461 -11.13 -13.25 5.81
N TYR A 462 -11.18 -11.95 6.07
CA TYR A 462 -11.10 -10.94 5.05
C TYR A 462 -10.06 -9.88 5.41
N GLU A 463 -9.17 -9.57 4.49
CA GLU A 463 -8.25 -8.43 4.58
C GLU A 463 -8.69 -7.36 3.58
N PRO A 464 -9.16 -6.19 4.04
CA PRO A 464 -9.49 -5.10 3.13
C PRO A 464 -8.25 -4.55 2.42
N GLN A 465 -8.38 -4.30 1.11
CA GLN A 465 -7.35 -3.60 0.36
C GLN A 465 -7.15 -2.18 0.88
N ILE A 466 -5.90 -1.76 1.02
CA ILE A 466 -5.56 -0.39 1.41
C ILE A 466 -6.08 0.60 0.36
N GLY A 467 -6.74 1.67 0.82
CA GLY A 467 -7.39 2.66 -0.04
C GLY A 467 -8.82 2.30 -0.48
N ALA A 468 -9.33 1.12 -0.15
CA ALA A 468 -10.69 0.70 -0.49
C ALA A 468 -11.60 0.67 0.76
N VAL A 469 -12.49 1.66 0.88
CA VAL A 469 -13.42 1.82 2.02
C VAL A 469 -14.89 1.65 1.65
N LYS A 470 -15.17 1.27 0.41
CA LYS A 470 -16.55 1.08 -0.07
C LYS A 470 -17.07 -0.27 0.41
N PRO A 471 -18.30 -0.35 0.96
CA PRO A 471 -18.92 -1.62 1.26
C PRO A 471 -19.03 -2.49 0.00
N LEU A 472 -18.88 -3.79 0.17
CA LEU A 472 -18.96 -4.77 -0.89
C LEU A 472 -19.71 -6.02 -0.43
N SER A 473 -20.08 -6.86 -1.38
CA SER A 473 -20.81 -8.10 -1.13
C SER A 473 -20.01 -9.31 -1.57
N VAL A 474 -20.07 -10.36 -0.76
CA VAL A 474 -19.52 -11.69 -1.08
C VAL A 474 -20.70 -12.64 -1.16
N GLY A 475 -20.83 -13.29 -2.31
CA GLY A 475 -21.89 -14.25 -2.59
C GLY A 475 -21.36 -15.66 -2.45
N PHE A 476 -22.18 -16.54 -1.87
CA PHE A 476 -21.91 -17.96 -1.71
C PHE A 476 -23.07 -18.77 -2.29
N GLU A 477 -22.74 -19.90 -2.90
CA GLU A 477 -23.70 -20.96 -3.20
C GLU A 477 -23.43 -22.13 -2.26
N ILE A 478 -24.32 -22.35 -1.29
CA ILE A 478 -24.24 -23.41 -0.29
C ILE A 478 -24.88 -24.66 -0.87
N ARG A 479 -24.17 -25.78 -0.87
CA ARG A 479 -24.55 -27.03 -1.52
C ARG A 479 -24.47 -28.18 -0.53
N ALA A 480 -25.43 -29.10 -0.58
CA ALA A 480 -25.40 -30.36 0.18
C ALA A 480 -25.44 -31.62 -0.72
N ASP A 481 -25.85 -31.45 -1.98
CA ASP A 481 -25.79 -32.43 -3.06
C ASP A 481 -25.96 -31.70 -4.43
N ASN A 482 -25.98 -32.45 -5.53
CA ASN A 482 -26.10 -31.89 -6.89
C ASN A 482 -27.48 -31.26 -7.20
N ALA A 483 -28.50 -31.47 -6.36
CA ALA A 483 -29.86 -31.02 -6.60
C ALA A 483 -30.31 -29.89 -5.65
N SER A 484 -29.60 -29.69 -4.55
CA SER A 484 -29.98 -28.81 -3.44
C SER A 484 -28.91 -27.75 -3.21
N SER A 485 -29.13 -26.53 -3.72
CA SER A 485 -28.31 -25.37 -3.41
C SER A 485 -29.13 -24.18 -2.89
N LYS A 486 -28.50 -23.35 -2.06
CA LYS A 486 -29.05 -22.08 -1.61
C LYS A 486 -28.02 -20.96 -1.78
N PRO A 487 -28.38 -19.85 -2.46
CA PRO A 487 -27.53 -18.68 -2.49
C PRO A 487 -27.59 -17.98 -1.12
N ALA A 488 -26.47 -17.39 -0.72
CA ALA A 488 -26.39 -16.48 0.42
C ALA A 488 -25.45 -15.33 0.09
N THR A 489 -25.67 -14.16 0.68
CA THR A 489 -24.82 -12.99 0.46
C THR A 489 -24.53 -12.29 1.78
N MET A 490 -23.26 -12.01 2.00
CA MET A 490 -22.77 -11.25 3.15
C MET A 490 -22.26 -9.89 2.66
N LYS A 491 -22.47 -8.85 3.48
CA LYS A 491 -21.90 -7.52 3.26
C LYS A 491 -20.67 -7.31 4.15
N LEU A 492 -19.61 -6.83 3.53
CA LEU A 492 -18.38 -6.40 4.19
C LEU A 492 -18.29 -4.88 4.07
N SER A 493 -18.03 -4.21 5.19
CA SER A 493 -17.89 -2.76 5.27
C SER A 493 -16.48 -2.39 5.74
N PRO A 494 -15.51 -2.26 4.82
CA PRO A 494 -14.19 -1.77 5.17
C PRO A 494 -14.24 -0.38 5.81
N SER A 495 -13.45 -0.13 6.86
CA SER A 495 -13.38 1.17 7.51
C SER A 495 -11.96 1.59 7.88
N VAL A 496 -11.76 2.91 7.98
CA VAL A 496 -10.52 3.49 8.48
C VAL A 496 -10.66 3.67 9.99
N ASP A 497 -9.68 3.20 10.75
CA ASP A 497 -9.67 3.35 12.20
C ASP A 497 -9.64 4.85 12.58
N PRO A 498 -10.39 5.28 13.60
CA PRO A 498 -10.36 6.66 14.05
C PRO A 498 -8.95 7.20 14.38
N CYS A 499 -8.01 6.36 14.86
CA CYS A 499 -6.63 6.80 15.12
C CYS A 499 -5.90 7.18 13.83
N ASP A 500 -6.12 6.44 12.74
CA ASP A 500 -5.55 6.76 11.43
C ASP A 500 -6.03 8.15 10.98
N ARG A 501 -7.32 8.47 11.15
CA ARG A 501 -7.88 9.78 10.75
C ARG A 501 -7.38 10.94 11.59
N GLU A 502 -7.24 10.75 12.89
CA GLU A 502 -6.92 11.82 13.85
C GLU A 502 -5.41 12.05 13.99
N ALA A 503 -4.58 11.07 13.63
CA ALA A 503 -3.13 11.13 13.88
C ALA A 503 -2.27 10.42 12.81
N GLY A 504 -2.80 10.10 11.63
CA GLY A 504 -1.99 9.61 10.50
C GLY A 504 -0.97 10.64 10.00
N GLU A 505 0.19 10.21 9.51
CA GLU A 505 1.29 11.07 9.03
C GLU A 505 1.34 11.08 7.49
N PRO A 506 1.49 12.25 6.85
CA PRO A 506 1.75 12.34 5.42
C PRO A 506 2.95 11.51 4.94
N LEU A 507 2.76 10.84 3.79
CA LEU A 507 3.75 9.96 3.15
C LEU A 507 4.26 8.82 4.07
N ASP A 508 3.54 8.45 5.12
CA ASP A 508 3.87 7.26 5.90
C ASP A 508 3.73 6.01 5.03
N LEU A 509 4.83 5.26 4.86
CA LEU A 509 4.87 4.04 4.04
C LEU A 509 4.01 2.91 4.63
N GLN A 510 3.61 3.03 5.90
CA GLN A 510 2.74 2.10 6.60
C GLN A 510 1.39 2.74 6.96
N GLY A 511 1.13 3.95 6.45
CA GLY A 511 -0.12 4.68 6.62
C GLY A 511 -1.22 4.17 5.69
N VAL A 512 -2.47 4.35 6.12
CA VAL A 512 -3.67 3.97 5.35
C VAL A 512 -4.56 5.18 5.01
N VAL A 513 -4.09 6.39 5.28
CA VAL A 513 -4.75 7.67 4.99
C VAL A 513 -3.72 8.70 4.51
N PRO A 514 -4.15 9.81 3.87
CA PRO A 514 -3.26 10.91 3.50
C PRO A 514 -2.47 11.52 4.67
N GLY A 515 -3.00 11.44 5.89
CA GLY A 515 -2.39 11.97 7.10
C GLY A 515 -2.72 13.44 7.38
N LEU A 516 -2.30 13.91 8.55
CA LEU A 516 -2.50 15.25 9.09
C LEU A 516 -1.15 15.86 9.47
N LEU A 517 -0.99 17.15 9.22
CA LEU A 517 0.12 17.93 9.75
C LEU A 517 -0.01 18.08 11.28
N PRO A 518 1.11 18.31 12.01
CA PRO A 518 1.07 18.39 13.47
C PRO A 518 0.10 19.43 14.05
N ASN A 519 -0.19 20.51 13.32
CA ASN A 519 -1.14 21.56 13.72
C ASN A 519 -2.62 21.20 13.44
N GLU A 520 -2.88 20.13 12.69
CA GLU A 520 -4.23 19.64 12.37
C GLU A 520 -4.68 18.53 13.34
N ILE A 521 -3.76 17.93 14.08
CA ILE A 521 -4.05 16.87 15.05
C ILE A 521 -4.78 17.44 16.27
N SER A 522 -5.96 16.90 16.54
CA SER A 522 -6.79 17.28 17.68
C SER A 522 -6.24 16.75 19.01
N SER A 523 -6.58 17.39 20.13
CA SER A 523 -6.20 16.87 21.46
C SER A 523 -6.91 15.55 21.82
N ASN A 524 -8.03 15.24 21.16
CA ASN A 524 -8.78 14.00 21.35
C ASN A 524 -8.07 12.77 20.74
N ALA A 525 -7.11 12.99 19.84
CA ALA A 525 -6.37 11.93 19.16
C ALA A 525 -5.68 10.95 20.12
N VAL A 526 -5.27 11.41 21.32
CA VAL A 526 -4.60 10.56 22.31
C VAL A 526 -5.50 9.41 22.78
N ASP A 527 -6.75 9.69 23.15
CA ASP A 527 -7.65 8.67 23.69
C ASP A 527 -8.07 7.68 22.61
N VAL A 528 -8.34 8.19 21.42
CA VAL A 528 -8.64 7.40 20.23
C VAL A 528 -7.49 6.45 19.87
N CYS A 529 -6.26 6.96 19.83
CA CYS A 529 -5.10 6.13 19.50
C CYS A 529 -4.72 5.14 20.62
N ARG A 530 -4.99 5.45 21.89
CA ARG A 530 -4.86 4.45 22.97
C ARG A 530 -5.84 3.30 22.80
N ALA A 531 -7.07 3.57 22.37
CA ALA A 531 -8.06 2.54 22.08
C ALA A 531 -7.60 1.65 20.92
N ALA A 532 -7.07 2.24 19.84
CA ALA A 532 -6.53 1.50 18.69
C ALA A 532 -5.34 0.61 19.07
N VAL A 533 -4.37 1.12 19.84
CA VAL A 533 -3.23 0.32 20.33
C VAL A 533 -3.68 -0.84 21.23
N LYS A 534 -4.74 -0.65 22.02
CA LYS A 534 -5.32 -1.71 22.86
C LYS A 534 -6.03 -2.79 22.03
N ALA A 535 -6.79 -2.39 21.01
CA ALA A 535 -7.52 -3.30 20.14
C ALA A 535 -6.59 -4.08 19.20
N TYR A 536 -5.51 -3.43 18.73
CA TYR A 536 -4.57 -3.96 17.75
C TYR A 536 -3.12 -3.83 18.25
N PRO A 537 -2.73 -4.61 19.27
CA PRO A 537 -1.42 -4.46 19.92
C PRO A 537 -0.24 -4.83 19.03
N ASP A 538 -0.43 -5.44 17.85
CA ASP A 538 0.66 -5.75 16.93
C ASP A 538 0.80 -4.75 15.78
N VAL A 539 -0.16 -3.85 15.63
CA VAL A 539 -0.12 -2.80 14.61
C VAL A 539 0.83 -1.68 15.07
N ALA A 540 2.03 -1.65 14.50
CA ALA A 540 3.07 -0.68 14.86
C ALA A 540 2.66 0.78 14.59
N ARG A 541 1.91 1.03 13.50
CA ARG A 541 1.49 2.39 13.12
C ARG A 541 0.64 3.07 14.19
N PHE A 542 -0.26 2.36 14.89
CA PHE A 542 -1.09 2.97 15.92
C PHE A 542 -0.27 3.47 17.11
N ARG A 543 0.87 2.84 17.42
CA ARG A 543 1.81 3.35 18.43
C ARG A 543 2.52 4.60 17.95
N TYR A 544 2.93 4.63 16.68
CA TYR A 544 3.54 5.81 16.10
C TYR A 544 2.55 6.99 16.11
N GLN A 545 1.32 6.78 15.67
CA GLN A 545 0.25 7.78 15.67
C GLN A 545 -0.10 8.24 17.11
N LEU A 546 -0.13 7.33 18.09
CA LEU A 546 -0.22 7.69 19.51
C LEU A 546 0.95 8.59 19.93
N GLY A 547 2.17 8.27 19.50
CA GLY A 547 3.35 9.10 19.71
C GLY A 547 3.17 10.53 19.18
N ARG A 548 2.67 10.67 17.95
CA ARG A 548 2.36 11.98 17.34
C ARG A 548 1.31 12.75 18.15
N ALA A 549 0.22 12.09 18.53
CA ALA A 549 -0.83 12.69 19.35
C ALA A 549 -0.31 13.13 20.73
N LEU A 550 0.62 12.38 21.33
CA LEU A 550 1.25 12.72 22.61
C LEU A 550 2.21 13.91 22.49
N LEU A 551 2.96 14.04 21.38
CA LEU A 551 3.79 15.23 21.12
C LEU A 551 2.94 16.49 21.05
N VAL A 552 1.81 16.43 20.33
CA VAL A 552 0.83 17.52 20.18
C VAL A 552 0.34 18.03 21.54
N VAL A 553 0.06 17.15 22.50
CA VAL A 553 -0.39 17.55 23.85
C VAL A 553 0.75 17.78 24.85
N GLY A 554 2.00 17.81 24.40
CA GLY A 554 3.19 18.09 25.22
C GLY A 554 3.64 16.95 26.14
N LYS A 555 3.13 15.73 25.96
CA LYS A 555 3.49 14.53 26.73
C LYS A 555 4.75 13.85 26.14
N VAL A 556 5.85 14.59 26.10
CA VAL A 556 7.06 14.24 25.34
C VAL A 556 7.68 12.88 25.74
N GLU A 557 7.77 12.56 27.03
CA GLU A 557 8.36 11.29 27.46
C GLU A 557 7.49 10.08 27.13
N GLU A 558 6.16 10.19 27.26
CA GLU A 558 5.23 9.15 26.81
C GLU A 558 5.29 8.99 25.28
N ALA A 559 5.37 10.10 24.55
CA ALA A 559 5.48 10.09 23.10
C ALA A 559 6.72 9.36 22.63
N LYS A 560 7.90 9.70 23.18
CA LYS A 560 9.18 9.04 22.89
C LYS A 560 9.09 7.53 23.09
N LYS A 561 8.46 7.09 24.18
CA LYS A 561 8.27 5.66 24.44
C LYS A 561 7.40 5.01 23.37
N ALA A 562 6.25 5.61 23.03
CA ALA A 562 5.36 5.08 22.00
C ALA A 562 6.01 5.02 20.61
N ILE A 563 6.80 6.05 20.25
CA ILE A 563 7.56 6.10 19.00
C ILE A 563 8.65 5.03 18.99
N GLN A 564 9.39 4.85 20.09
CA GLN A 564 10.39 3.80 20.21
C GLN A 564 9.77 2.41 20.06
N GLU A 565 8.65 2.13 20.74
CA GLU A 565 7.93 0.86 20.61
C GLU A 565 7.43 0.61 19.18
N ALA A 566 7.02 1.66 18.45
CA ALA A 566 6.67 1.55 17.05
C ALA A 566 7.89 1.22 16.17
N ALA A 567 9.02 1.90 16.39
CA ALA A 567 10.27 1.66 15.67
C ALA A 567 10.83 0.25 15.91
N ASP A 568 10.77 -0.24 17.15
CA ASP A 568 11.19 -1.60 17.53
C ASP A 568 10.33 -2.68 16.85
N ARG A 569 9.08 -2.35 16.53
CA ARG A 569 8.15 -3.18 15.75
C ARG A 569 8.26 -2.94 14.24
N GLY A 570 9.31 -2.27 13.79
CA GLY A 570 9.61 -2.08 12.37
C GLY A 570 9.00 -0.85 11.72
N HIS A 571 8.32 0.04 12.47
CA HIS A 571 7.71 1.24 11.88
C HIS A 571 8.77 2.22 11.35
N VAL A 572 8.83 2.39 10.03
CA VAL A 572 9.90 3.13 9.34
C VAL A 572 9.90 4.62 9.70
N ARG A 573 8.73 5.27 9.61
CA ARG A 573 8.58 6.70 9.92
C ARG A 573 8.87 7.01 11.40
N ALA A 574 8.68 6.04 12.30
CA ALA A 574 9.01 6.22 13.71
C ALA A 574 10.54 6.32 13.93
N VAL A 575 11.34 5.60 13.14
CA VAL A 575 12.81 5.72 13.15
C VAL A 575 13.23 7.14 12.75
N PHE A 576 12.61 7.70 11.71
CA PHE A 576 12.83 9.10 11.33
C PHE A 576 12.49 10.06 12.47
N GLU A 577 11.33 9.87 13.12
CA GLU A 577 10.87 10.73 14.21
C GLU A 577 11.86 10.73 15.39
N LEU A 578 12.43 9.57 15.75
CA LEU A 578 13.51 9.51 16.75
C LEU A 578 14.72 10.35 16.35
N GLY A 579 15.06 10.36 15.05
CA GLY A 579 16.08 11.24 14.49
C GLY A 579 15.73 12.72 14.63
N TYR A 580 14.48 13.08 14.35
CA TYR A 580 13.97 14.45 14.51
C TYR A 580 14.07 14.92 15.97
N LEU A 581 13.61 14.12 16.93
CA LEU A 581 13.71 14.44 18.37
C LEU A 581 15.17 14.65 18.82
N ASN A 582 16.12 13.87 18.29
CA ASN A 582 17.56 14.06 18.55
C ASN A 582 18.11 15.33 17.90
N ALA A 583 17.65 15.68 16.71
CA ALA A 583 18.12 16.87 15.99
C ALA A 583 17.63 18.17 16.64
N THR A 584 16.40 18.18 17.14
CA THR A 584 15.75 19.35 17.77
C THR A 584 16.01 19.44 19.27
N GLY A 585 16.30 18.32 19.93
CA GLY A 585 16.41 18.27 21.39
C GLY A 585 15.05 18.32 22.09
N THR A 586 13.99 17.80 21.47
CA THR A 586 12.65 17.76 22.08
C THR A 586 12.66 16.82 23.29
N GLY A 587 12.65 17.40 24.50
CA GLY A 587 12.75 16.65 25.76
C GLY A 587 14.13 16.04 26.06
N MET A 588 15.19 16.48 25.36
CA MET A 588 16.56 15.98 25.55
C MET A 588 17.61 16.95 24.98
N PRO A 589 18.91 16.82 25.33
CA PRO A 589 19.96 17.55 24.62
C PRO A 589 20.02 17.17 23.14
N THR A 590 20.33 18.13 22.27
CA THR A 590 20.52 17.87 20.84
C THR A 590 21.70 16.94 20.59
N ASN A 591 21.52 15.93 19.73
CA ASN A 591 22.57 15.01 19.30
C ASN A 591 22.50 14.79 17.78
N ARG A 592 23.20 15.64 17.02
CA ARG A 592 23.17 15.58 15.54
C ARG A 592 23.74 14.28 14.98
N LYS A 593 24.78 13.71 15.60
CA LYS A 593 25.39 12.45 15.13
C LYS A 593 24.40 11.29 15.22
N GLN A 594 23.68 11.21 16.33
CA GLN A 594 22.63 10.21 16.53
C GLN A 594 21.42 10.45 15.64
N ALA A 595 21.01 11.71 15.45
CA ALA A 595 19.95 12.06 14.50
C ALA A 595 20.27 11.57 13.08
N ASN A 596 21.49 11.83 12.61
CA ASN A 596 21.94 11.40 11.29
C ASN A 596 21.97 9.86 11.13
N ALA A 597 22.30 9.12 12.21
CA ALA A 597 22.22 7.66 12.19
C ALA A 597 20.78 7.16 11.99
N PHE A 598 19.80 7.79 12.65
CA PHE A 598 18.39 7.48 12.45
C PHE A 598 17.89 7.90 11.07
N TYR A 599 18.29 9.08 10.56
CA TYR A 599 17.91 9.52 9.21
C TYR A 599 18.46 8.59 8.14
N ALA A 600 19.71 8.14 8.26
CA ALA A 600 20.28 7.15 7.35
C ALA A 600 19.50 5.83 7.43
N ALA A 601 19.22 5.32 8.63
CA ALA A 601 18.46 4.07 8.79
C ALA A 601 17.02 4.15 8.24
N ALA A 602 16.35 5.30 8.38
CA ALA A 602 15.04 5.52 7.78
C ALA A 602 15.14 5.63 6.24
N SER A 603 16.13 6.37 5.73
CA SER A 603 16.42 6.49 4.29
C SER A 603 16.69 5.13 3.65
N ASP A 604 17.47 4.26 4.30
CA ASP A 604 17.80 2.91 3.82
C ASP A 604 16.55 2.00 3.73
N LYS A 605 15.51 2.31 4.50
CA LYS A 605 14.19 1.64 4.46
C LYS A 605 13.19 2.33 3.52
N GLY A 606 13.63 3.30 2.72
CA GLY A 606 12.79 3.97 1.73
C GLY A 606 12.03 5.19 2.24
N ASP A 607 12.31 5.68 3.45
CA ASP A 607 11.54 6.76 4.06
C ASP A 607 11.77 8.14 3.41
N PRO A 608 10.76 8.83 2.83
CA PRO A 608 11.00 10.09 2.12
C PRO A 608 11.48 11.25 3.01
N TYR A 609 11.06 11.33 4.28
CA TYR A 609 11.59 12.35 5.19
C TYR A 609 13.00 11.99 5.66
N GLY A 610 13.27 10.70 5.90
CA GLY A 610 14.60 10.16 6.16
C GLY A 610 15.57 10.48 5.02
N MET A 611 15.19 10.20 3.78
CA MET A 611 15.94 10.58 2.57
C MET A 611 16.18 12.08 2.50
N THR A 612 15.16 12.90 2.81
CA THR A 612 15.32 14.37 2.78
C THR A 612 16.30 14.86 3.83
N SER A 613 16.14 14.46 5.09
CA SER A 613 17.01 14.89 6.18
C SER A 613 18.43 14.34 6.05
N TRP A 614 18.55 13.08 5.62
CA TRP A 614 19.86 12.46 5.36
C TRP A 614 20.54 13.08 4.13
N GLY A 615 19.78 13.30 3.06
CA GLY A 615 20.24 13.97 1.85
C GLY A 615 20.72 15.38 2.14
N ARG A 616 19.97 16.16 2.93
CA ARG A 616 20.37 17.50 3.39
C ARG A 616 21.64 17.47 4.23
N ALA A 617 21.78 16.47 5.12
CA ALA A 617 22.97 16.31 5.95
C ALA A 617 24.23 16.01 5.11
N LEU A 618 24.13 15.07 4.16
CA LEU A 618 25.20 14.73 3.23
C LEU A 618 25.54 15.88 2.28
N PHE A 619 24.54 16.55 1.71
CA PHE A 619 24.73 17.64 0.76
C PHE A 619 25.49 18.82 1.38
N ASN A 620 25.20 19.14 2.64
CA ASN A 620 25.80 20.29 3.34
C ASN A 620 26.94 19.92 4.31
N GLY A 621 27.17 18.64 4.59
CA GLY A 621 28.14 18.19 5.61
C GLY A 621 27.69 18.47 7.06
N TYR A 622 26.39 18.43 7.34
CA TYR A 622 25.86 18.74 8.68
C TYR A 622 26.05 17.56 9.64
N GLY A 623 27.18 17.56 10.36
CA GLY A 623 27.50 16.53 11.35
C GLY A 623 27.92 15.19 10.73
N VAL A 624 28.25 15.18 9.43
CA VAL A 624 28.80 14.06 8.65
C VAL A 624 29.75 14.59 7.58
N GLU A 625 30.57 13.72 7.00
CA GLU A 625 31.37 14.06 5.82
C GLU A 625 30.44 14.41 4.65
N ARG A 626 30.79 15.48 3.93
CA ARG A 626 29.96 15.99 2.83
C ARG A 626 30.09 15.10 1.61
N ASP A 627 28.95 14.62 1.12
CA ASP A 627 28.80 13.92 -0.16
C ASP A 627 27.65 14.59 -0.94
N THR A 628 28.00 15.58 -1.76
CA THR A 628 27.02 16.35 -2.53
C THR A 628 26.23 15.45 -3.50
N GLY A 629 26.90 14.50 -4.16
CA GLY A 629 26.29 13.67 -5.19
C GLY A 629 25.26 12.70 -4.63
N LYS A 630 25.58 12.05 -3.50
CA LYS A 630 24.62 11.21 -2.77
C LYS A 630 23.52 12.04 -2.11
N GLY A 631 23.86 13.20 -1.55
CA GLY A 631 22.88 14.11 -0.96
C GLY A 631 21.82 14.58 -1.96
N LEU A 632 22.24 14.96 -3.17
CA LEU A 632 21.35 15.37 -4.25
C LEU A 632 20.46 14.21 -4.74
N ASP A 633 21.01 13.01 -4.87
CA ASP A 633 20.27 11.80 -5.29
C ASP A 633 19.13 11.48 -4.31
N LEU A 634 19.41 11.51 -3.01
CA LEU A 634 18.40 11.28 -1.97
C LEU A 634 17.28 12.35 -1.99
N LEU A 635 17.63 13.62 -2.23
CA LEU A 635 16.63 14.68 -2.36
C LEU A 635 15.76 14.48 -3.60
N LEU A 636 16.34 14.11 -4.75
CA LEU A 636 15.60 13.80 -5.97
C LEU A 636 14.65 12.62 -5.78
N LYS A 637 15.10 11.55 -5.12
CA LYS A 637 14.25 10.38 -4.77
C LYS A 637 13.10 10.78 -3.85
N ALA A 638 13.37 11.52 -2.79
CA ALA A 638 12.33 11.99 -1.87
C ALA A 638 11.29 12.87 -2.61
N ALA A 639 11.74 13.76 -3.50
CA ALA A 639 10.85 14.56 -4.33
C ALA A 639 10.02 13.71 -5.30
N ALA A 640 10.60 12.67 -5.91
CA ALA A 640 9.90 11.73 -6.78
C ALA A 640 8.82 10.92 -6.04
N MET A 641 8.93 10.78 -4.71
CA MET A 641 7.92 10.19 -3.83
C MET A 641 6.87 11.20 -3.33
N GLY A 642 6.96 12.46 -3.77
CA GLY A 642 6.02 13.53 -3.43
C GLY A 642 6.41 14.40 -2.22
N HIS A 643 7.64 14.27 -1.69
CA HIS A 643 8.06 15.04 -0.52
C HIS A 643 8.33 16.51 -0.85
N THR A 644 7.45 17.41 -0.42
CA THR A 644 7.45 18.81 -0.85
C THR A 644 8.61 19.62 -0.27
N TYR A 645 9.08 19.32 0.95
CA TYR A 645 10.31 19.96 1.47
C TYR A 645 11.55 19.57 0.67
N ALA A 646 11.61 18.38 0.09
CA ALA A 646 12.71 18.00 -0.80
C ALA A 646 12.64 18.79 -2.12
N MET A 647 11.43 18.98 -2.66
CA MET A 647 11.21 19.85 -3.83
C MET A 647 11.64 21.28 -3.56
N ASN A 648 11.32 21.82 -2.38
CA ASN A 648 11.74 23.16 -1.95
C ASN A 648 13.27 23.27 -1.79
N ASP A 649 13.91 22.24 -1.20
CA ASP A 649 15.37 22.18 -1.09
C ASP A 649 16.04 22.13 -2.47
N LEU A 650 15.53 21.30 -3.38
CA LEU A 650 16.01 21.20 -4.77
C LEU A 650 15.83 22.52 -5.51
N ALA A 651 14.68 23.17 -5.35
CA ALA A 651 14.43 24.48 -5.94
C ALA A 651 15.43 25.52 -5.44
N ALA A 652 15.75 25.54 -4.14
CA ALA A 652 16.77 26.43 -3.59
C ALA A 652 18.16 26.09 -4.16
N ILE A 653 18.53 24.81 -4.21
CA ILE A 653 19.81 24.34 -4.76
C ILE A 653 19.97 24.78 -6.23
N PHE A 654 18.96 24.57 -7.06
CA PHE A 654 19.02 24.93 -8.48
C PHE A 654 18.83 26.43 -8.72
N THR A 655 18.19 27.17 -7.82
CA THR A 655 18.16 28.64 -7.94
C THR A 655 19.52 29.25 -7.67
N GLU A 656 20.21 28.79 -6.62
CA GLU A 656 21.45 29.38 -6.12
C GLU A 656 22.71 28.80 -6.80
N GLY A 657 22.69 27.53 -7.18
CA GLY A 657 23.88 26.77 -7.57
C GLY A 657 24.82 26.57 -6.38
N ARG A 658 24.80 25.39 -5.75
CA ARG A 658 25.52 25.14 -4.48
C ARG A 658 26.31 23.84 -4.47
N ASN A 659 27.41 23.86 -3.72
CA ASN A 659 28.24 22.68 -3.43
C ASN A 659 28.70 21.89 -4.69
N GLY A 660 28.86 22.56 -5.84
CA GLY A 660 29.26 21.96 -7.11
C GLY A 660 28.10 21.68 -8.08
N VAL A 661 26.84 21.84 -7.64
CA VAL A 661 25.67 21.78 -8.52
C VAL A 661 25.47 23.14 -9.20
N PRO A 662 25.38 23.21 -10.54
CA PRO A 662 25.16 24.47 -11.24
C PRO A 662 23.75 25.03 -10.99
N ALA A 663 23.61 26.34 -11.06
CA ALA A 663 22.31 26.99 -11.02
C ALA A 663 21.53 26.69 -12.32
N ASP A 664 20.27 26.30 -12.16
CA ASP A 664 19.25 26.20 -13.21
C ASP A 664 17.90 26.67 -12.65
N PRO A 665 17.60 27.98 -12.75
CA PRO A 665 16.34 28.54 -12.28
C PRO A 665 15.09 27.94 -12.95
N ALA A 666 15.18 27.48 -14.20
CA ALA A 666 14.05 26.87 -14.89
C ALA A 666 13.71 25.50 -14.29
N ARG A 667 14.75 24.72 -13.95
CA ARG A 667 14.61 23.47 -13.20
C ARG A 667 14.08 23.70 -11.79
N ALA A 668 14.55 24.74 -11.09
CA ALA A 668 14.01 25.11 -9.78
C ALA A 668 12.49 25.37 -9.83
N VAL A 669 12.04 26.12 -10.85
CA VAL A 669 10.62 26.40 -11.07
C VAL A 669 9.81 25.13 -11.32
N ALA A 670 10.35 24.13 -12.03
CA ALA A 670 9.67 22.86 -12.26
C ALA A 670 9.36 22.14 -10.94
N PHE A 671 10.32 22.08 -10.01
CA PHE A 671 10.10 21.53 -8.66
C PHE A 671 9.07 22.34 -7.86
N LEU A 672 9.13 23.67 -7.91
CA LEU A 672 8.16 24.52 -7.21
C LEU A 672 6.74 24.32 -7.76
N LYS A 673 6.57 24.22 -9.09
CA LYS A 673 5.27 23.93 -9.70
C LYS A 673 4.72 22.57 -9.25
N ALA A 674 5.57 21.55 -9.20
CA ALA A 674 5.19 20.23 -8.67
C ALA A 674 4.76 20.30 -7.18
N GLY A 675 5.41 21.14 -6.38
CA GLY A 675 4.97 21.41 -5.00
C GLY A 675 3.64 22.16 -4.91
N VAL A 676 3.41 23.16 -5.78
CA VAL A 676 2.13 23.90 -5.85
C VAL A 676 0.96 22.99 -6.23
N GLU A 677 1.15 22.04 -7.15
CA GLU A 677 0.16 21.03 -7.49
C GLU A 677 -0.27 20.21 -6.26
N ARG A 678 0.67 19.95 -5.35
CA ARG A 678 0.47 19.25 -4.06
C ARG A 678 -0.05 20.17 -2.95
N GLN A 679 -0.47 21.39 -3.27
CA GLN A 679 -0.92 22.41 -2.31
C GLN A 679 0.16 22.83 -1.28
N ASP A 680 1.45 22.66 -1.60
CA ASP A 680 2.53 23.04 -0.68
C ASP A 680 2.65 24.55 -0.54
N MET A 681 2.37 25.05 0.66
CA MET A 681 2.34 26.47 0.94
C MET A 681 3.72 27.14 0.77
N TYR A 682 4.81 26.42 1.07
CA TYR A 682 6.17 26.94 0.92
C TYR A 682 6.57 27.07 -0.55
N SER A 683 6.22 26.07 -1.37
CA SER A 683 6.40 26.09 -2.82
C SER A 683 5.65 27.26 -3.46
N MET A 684 4.41 27.53 -3.03
CA MET A 684 3.64 28.68 -3.49
C MET A 684 4.35 30.01 -3.21
N ASN A 685 4.83 30.20 -1.97
CA ASN A 685 5.56 31.43 -1.62
C ASN A 685 6.89 31.55 -2.39
N LEU A 686 7.65 30.46 -2.55
CA LEU A 686 8.89 30.49 -3.34
C LEU A 686 8.63 30.76 -4.82
N LEU A 687 7.61 30.14 -5.42
CA LEU A 687 7.24 30.37 -6.81
C LEU A 687 6.73 31.79 -7.03
N GLY A 688 5.95 32.35 -6.10
CA GLY A 688 5.53 33.75 -6.14
C GLY A 688 6.71 34.71 -6.14
N ARG A 689 7.76 34.43 -5.34
CA ARG A 689 9.01 35.21 -5.37
C ARG A 689 9.72 35.10 -6.72
N ASN A 690 9.77 33.92 -7.32
CA ASN A 690 10.34 33.73 -8.65
C ASN A 690 9.58 34.51 -9.73
N TYR A 691 8.25 34.53 -9.69
CA TYR A 691 7.43 35.34 -10.61
C TYR A 691 7.64 36.85 -10.40
N LEU A 692 7.83 37.34 -9.17
CA LEU A 692 8.17 38.75 -8.95
C LEU A 692 9.55 39.13 -9.50
N ALA A 693 10.52 38.23 -9.35
CA ALA A 693 11.90 38.45 -9.76
C ALA A 693 12.15 38.17 -11.25
N GLY A 694 11.32 37.35 -11.91
CA GLY A 694 11.60 36.80 -13.23
C GLY A 694 12.68 35.70 -13.20
N THR A 695 12.83 35.00 -12.08
CA THR A 695 13.87 33.98 -11.89
C THR A 695 13.37 32.63 -12.40
N GLY A 696 13.85 32.21 -13.58
CA GLY A 696 13.47 30.93 -14.20
C GLY A 696 12.06 30.91 -14.82
N VAL A 697 11.32 32.02 -14.72
CA VAL A 697 9.99 32.27 -15.30
C VAL A 697 9.92 33.70 -15.81
N GLU A 698 8.98 33.97 -16.72
CA GLU A 698 8.63 35.34 -17.06
C GLU A 698 8.08 36.08 -15.83
N LYS A 699 8.42 37.36 -15.70
CA LYS A 699 7.97 38.17 -14.58
C LYS A 699 6.46 38.37 -14.64
N ASP A 700 5.76 37.88 -13.62
CA ASP A 700 4.29 37.98 -13.52
C ASP A 700 3.84 38.31 -12.09
N PRO A 701 3.73 39.60 -11.75
CA PRO A 701 3.27 40.01 -10.43
C PRO A 701 1.84 39.58 -10.07
N LYS A 702 0.98 39.29 -11.06
CA LYS A 702 -0.39 38.84 -10.78
C LYS A 702 -0.38 37.39 -10.31
N SER A 703 0.34 36.51 -11.00
CA SER A 703 0.54 35.13 -10.55
C SER A 703 1.21 35.08 -9.17
N ALA A 704 2.17 35.98 -8.90
CA ALA A 704 2.78 36.08 -7.57
C ALA A 704 1.77 36.47 -6.48
N LEU A 705 0.91 37.46 -6.74
CA LEU A 705 -0.15 37.90 -5.84
C LEU A 705 -1.06 36.73 -5.43
N GLU A 706 -1.55 35.98 -6.42
CA GLU A 706 -2.44 34.83 -6.21
C GLU A 706 -1.77 33.73 -5.39
N LEU A 707 -0.51 33.42 -5.70
CA LEU A 707 0.25 32.40 -4.97
C LEU A 707 0.54 32.82 -3.52
N PHE A 708 0.90 34.07 -3.26
CA PHE A 708 1.10 34.56 -1.89
C PHE A 708 -0.19 34.57 -1.09
N GLN A 709 -1.29 35.00 -1.69
CA GLN A 709 -2.60 34.98 -1.04
C GLN A 709 -2.98 33.55 -0.63
N LYS A 710 -2.89 32.60 -1.57
CA LYS A 710 -3.19 31.19 -1.30
C LYS A 710 -2.26 30.59 -0.24
N SER A 711 -0.96 30.88 -0.32
CA SER A 711 0.04 30.45 0.67
C SER A 711 -0.27 31.02 2.07
N MET A 712 -0.65 32.29 2.15
CA MET A 712 -1.07 32.94 3.39
C MET A 712 -2.33 32.30 3.98
N ASP A 713 -3.32 31.98 3.14
CA ASP A 713 -4.58 31.35 3.56
C ASP A 713 -4.34 29.92 4.09
N LEU A 714 -3.35 29.22 3.56
CA LEU A 714 -2.87 27.93 4.07
C LEU A 714 -2.00 28.04 5.33
N GLY A 715 -1.81 29.25 5.87
CA GLY A 715 -1.11 29.47 7.14
C GLY A 715 0.39 29.70 7.04
N GLN A 716 0.95 29.90 5.85
CA GLN A 716 2.39 30.04 5.67
C GLN A 716 2.94 31.30 6.39
N PRO A 717 4.08 31.21 7.11
CA PRO A 717 4.58 32.32 7.94
C PRO A 717 5.08 33.57 7.19
N PHE A 718 5.75 33.38 6.06
CA PHE A 718 6.46 34.41 5.29
C PHE A 718 5.61 35.04 4.17
N ALA A 719 4.54 34.38 3.73
CA ALA A 719 3.68 34.80 2.63
C ALA A 719 2.98 36.15 2.89
N PRO A 720 2.45 36.45 4.10
CA PRO A 720 1.93 37.78 4.37
C PRO A 720 3.02 38.85 4.26
N GLY A 721 4.28 38.56 4.65
CA GLY A 721 5.40 39.50 4.50
C GLY A 721 5.76 39.74 3.04
N SER A 722 5.72 38.71 2.19
CA SER A 722 5.89 38.84 0.74
C SER A 722 4.79 39.70 0.11
N LEU A 723 3.54 39.47 0.51
CA LEU A 723 2.38 40.24 0.06
C LEU A 723 2.44 41.69 0.54
N ALA A 724 2.86 41.92 1.79
CA ALA A 724 3.05 43.24 2.37
C ALA A 724 4.07 44.07 1.58
N ARG A 725 5.18 43.47 1.14
CA ARG A 725 6.17 44.14 0.28
C ARG A 725 5.57 44.53 -1.08
N MET A 726 4.70 43.70 -1.67
CA MET A 726 3.99 44.07 -2.92
C MET A 726 3.09 45.30 -2.73
N TYR A 727 2.29 45.34 -1.66
CA TYR A 727 1.44 46.49 -1.35
C TYR A 727 2.24 47.74 -0.96
N ARG A 728 3.35 47.57 -0.23
CA ARG A 728 4.27 48.66 0.13
C ARG A 728 4.87 49.29 -1.13
N ASP A 729 5.28 48.47 -2.09
CA ASP A 729 6.04 48.91 -3.25
C ASP A 729 5.15 49.16 -4.49
N GLY A 730 3.86 48.83 -4.43
CA GLY A 730 2.92 48.97 -5.56
C GLY A 730 3.22 48.03 -6.73
N VAL A 731 3.78 46.85 -6.46
CA VAL A 731 4.19 45.88 -7.49
C VAL A 731 3.06 44.89 -7.75
N GLY A 732 2.43 44.95 -8.93
CA GLY A 732 1.32 44.08 -9.29
C GLY A 732 -0.02 44.42 -8.64
N VAL A 733 -0.02 45.37 -7.70
CA VAL A 733 -1.17 45.89 -6.96
C VAL A 733 -1.05 47.41 -6.83
N GLN A 734 -2.16 48.10 -6.56
CA GLN A 734 -2.09 49.50 -6.14
C GLN A 734 -1.38 49.61 -4.80
N GLN A 735 -0.50 50.60 -4.65
CA GLN A 735 0.20 50.83 -3.39
C GLN A 735 -0.81 51.09 -2.26
N ASP A 736 -0.68 50.33 -1.17
CA ASP A 736 -1.49 50.47 0.04
C ASP A 736 -0.63 50.21 1.28
N LEU A 737 -0.21 51.29 1.93
CA LEU A 737 0.65 51.21 3.11
C LEU A 737 -0.10 50.71 4.35
N ALA A 738 -1.42 50.87 4.42
CA ALA A 738 -2.22 50.39 5.56
C ALA A 738 -2.37 48.86 5.48
N GLU A 739 -2.62 48.34 4.28
CA GLU A 739 -2.67 46.90 4.07
C GLU A 739 -1.28 46.26 4.24
N ALA A 740 -0.22 46.91 3.76
CA ALA A 740 1.15 46.46 4.00
C ALA A 740 1.46 46.38 5.50
N GLN A 741 1.04 47.37 6.31
CA GLN A 741 1.19 47.33 7.75
C GLN A 741 0.48 46.11 8.35
N ARG A 742 -0.82 45.94 8.05
CA ARG A 742 -1.62 44.80 8.56
C ARG A 742 -0.96 43.45 8.24
N LEU A 743 -0.46 43.30 7.02
CA LEU A 743 0.18 42.07 6.56
C LEU A 743 1.56 41.83 7.18
N PHE A 744 2.39 42.87 7.37
CA PHE A 744 3.66 42.71 8.10
C PHE A 744 3.43 42.33 9.56
N GLU A 745 2.38 42.87 10.19
CA GLU A 745 1.98 42.52 11.56
C GLU A 745 1.54 41.05 11.63
N LEU A 746 0.68 40.60 10.70
CA LEU A 746 0.29 39.21 10.59
C LEU A 746 1.48 38.26 10.37
N ALA A 747 2.43 38.62 9.51
CA ALA A 747 3.64 37.83 9.30
C ALA A 747 4.52 37.78 10.55
N THR A 748 4.65 38.90 11.29
CA THR A 748 5.34 38.94 12.58
C THR A 748 4.69 38.02 13.60
N ASP A 749 3.35 38.05 13.68
CA ASP A 749 2.58 37.18 14.57
C ASP A 749 2.81 35.70 14.25
N ARG A 750 3.00 35.37 12.96
CA ARG A 750 3.38 34.03 12.48
C ARG A 750 4.88 33.71 12.56
N GLY A 751 5.71 34.64 13.03
CA GLY A 751 7.13 34.41 13.29
C GLY A 751 8.11 34.89 12.22
N ASP A 752 7.67 35.63 11.19
CA ASP A 752 8.56 36.20 10.18
C ASP A 752 9.36 37.38 10.75
N GLN A 753 10.64 37.15 11.05
CA GLN A 753 11.58 38.16 11.54
C GLN A 753 11.83 39.29 10.52
N SER A 754 11.77 38.99 9.21
CA SER A 754 11.98 39.98 8.14
C SER A 754 10.79 40.91 8.06
N ALA A 755 9.57 40.39 8.19
CA ALA A 755 8.36 41.20 8.25
C ALA A 755 8.34 42.12 9.47
N ALA A 756 8.79 41.65 10.63
CA ALA A 756 8.93 42.49 11.82
C ALA A 756 9.92 43.64 11.57
N TYR A 757 11.05 43.36 10.92
CA TYR A 757 12.02 44.40 10.55
C TYR A 757 11.44 45.39 9.53
N ASP A 758 10.79 44.89 8.47
CA ASP A 758 10.11 45.70 7.45
C ASP A 758 9.01 46.57 8.06
N ARG A 759 8.25 46.06 9.04
CA ARG A 759 7.22 46.82 9.77
C ARG A 759 7.79 47.99 10.54
N ALA A 760 8.93 47.78 11.20
CA ALA A 760 9.64 48.84 11.90
C ALA A 760 10.22 49.87 10.93
N ALA A 761 10.81 49.43 9.82
CA ALA A 761 11.33 50.31 8.79
C ALA A 761 10.22 51.18 8.17
N LEU A 762 9.05 50.59 7.89
CA LEU A 762 7.89 51.31 7.36
C LEU A 762 7.38 52.40 8.33
N GLU A 763 7.42 52.14 9.64
CA GLU A 763 7.08 53.16 10.65
C GLU A 763 8.09 54.31 10.63
N LEU A 764 9.38 53.99 10.56
CA LEU A 764 10.46 54.98 10.58
C LEU A 764 10.48 55.86 9.33
N GLN A 765 9.97 55.39 8.20
CA GLN A 765 9.80 56.21 6.98
C GLN A 765 8.85 57.41 7.18
N ARG A 766 8.03 57.41 8.23
CA ARG A 766 7.16 58.56 8.59
C ARG A 766 7.94 59.73 9.21
N GLY A 767 9.25 59.60 9.42
CA GLY A 767 10.12 60.65 9.93
C GLY A 767 9.69 61.14 11.31
N GLU A 768 9.51 62.44 11.47
CA GLU A 768 9.08 63.05 12.74
C GLU A 768 7.71 62.57 13.23
N LYS A 769 6.86 62.06 12.33
CA LYS A 769 5.53 61.52 12.65
C LYS A 769 5.55 60.04 13.03
N ALA A 770 6.72 59.40 13.06
CA ALA A 770 6.85 57.99 13.40
C ALA A 770 6.61 57.74 14.89
N ASP A 771 5.84 56.71 15.22
CA ASP A 771 5.78 56.17 16.57
C ASP A 771 7.07 55.40 16.88
N GLN A 772 7.98 56.09 17.55
CA GLN A 772 9.29 55.54 17.95
C GLN A 772 9.14 54.30 18.85
N SER A 773 8.08 54.22 19.66
CA SER A 773 7.86 53.06 20.54
C SER A 773 7.37 51.85 19.74
N LEU A 774 6.55 52.06 18.71
CA LEU A 774 6.12 51.02 17.79
C LEU A 774 7.28 50.47 16.95
N ALA A 775 8.13 51.35 16.42
CA ALA A 775 9.34 50.92 15.70
C ALA A 775 10.27 50.07 16.59
N VAL A 776 10.49 50.50 17.83
CA VAL A 776 11.26 49.73 18.83
C VAL A 776 10.62 48.37 19.12
N ARG A 777 9.29 48.31 19.26
CA ARG A 777 8.55 47.07 19.49
C ARG A 777 8.82 46.04 18.38
N TYR A 778 8.68 46.45 17.12
CA TYR A 778 8.88 45.54 15.99
C TYR A 778 10.36 45.19 15.75
N LEU A 779 11.30 46.09 16.05
CA LEU A 779 12.73 45.74 16.09
C LEU A 779 13.05 44.71 17.19
N ALA A 780 12.37 44.80 18.34
CA ALA A 780 12.51 43.81 19.41
C ALA A 780 11.93 42.45 18.99
N PHE A 781 10.79 42.42 18.28
CA PHE A 781 10.27 41.18 17.66
C PHE A 781 11.22 40.64 16.59
N ALA A 782 11.72 41.46 15.67
CA ALA A 782 12.69 41.03 14.66
C ALA A 782 13.93 40.38 15.31
N ALA A 783 14.52 41.04 16.31
CA ALA A 783 15.65 40.50 17.06
C ALA A 783 15.32 39.27 17.91
N ALA A 784 14.07 39.13 18.37
CA ALA A 784 13.60 37.97 19.12
C ALA A 784 13.32 36.77 18.20
N LEU A 785 12.79 36.98 17.01
CA LEU A 785 12.45 35.92 16.07
C LEU A 785 13.67 35.47 15.26
N ASP A 786 14.70 36.33 15.13
CA ASP A 786 15.94 36.03 14.43
C ASP A 786 16.87 35.06 15.19
N VAL A 787 16.49 33.79 15.22
CA VAL A 787 17.24 32.70 15.86
C VAL A 787 18.49 32.27 15.08
N ARG A 788 18.52 32.51 13.77
CA ARG A 788 19.65 32.18 12.89
C ARG A 788 20.61 33.35 12.65
N ASN A 789 20.32 34.52 13.24
CA ASN A 789 21.09 35.75 13.09
C ASN A 789 21.21 36.21 11.62
N GLU A 790 20.10 36.11 10.88
CA GLU A 790 19.93 36.51 9.49
C GLU A 790 19.69 38.03 9.34
N ILE A 791 19.25 38.70 10.40
CA ILE A 791 18.95 40.15 10.43
C ILE A 791 19.71 40.81 11.58
N PRO A 792 21.05 40.81 11.56
CA PRO A 792 21.86 41.44 12.61
C PRO A 792 21.55 42.94 12.76
N ASP A 793 21.11 43.58 11.67
CA ASP A 793 20.73 44.99 11.64
C ASP A 793 19.53 45.32 12.53
N ALA A 794 18.68 44.36 12.87
CA ALA A 794 17.57 44.58 13.81
C ALA A 794 18.09 45.00 15.19
N LYS A 795 19.06 44.25 15.73
CA LYS A 795 19.69 44.56 17.02
C LYS A 795 20.50 45.86 16.95
N ALA A 796 21.25 46.05 15.87
CA ALA A 796 22.04 47.27 15.67
C ALA A 796 21.15 48.53 15.56
N THR A 797 20.00 48.41 14.91
CA THR A 797 19.03 49.51 14.77
C THR A 797 18.32 49.78 16.09
N LEU A 798 17.90 48.73 16.81
CA LEU A 798 17.31 48.83 18.15
C LEU A 798 18.23 49.58 19.13
N ALA A 799 19.54 49.29 19.08
CA ALA A 799 20.53 49.91 19.96
C ALA A 799 20.57 51.45 19.83
N LYS A 800 20.28 52.00 18.65
CA LYS A 800 20.32 53.45 18.36
C LYS A 800 19.19 54.25 19.02
N PHE A 801 18.13 53.60 19.50
CA PHE A 801 16.99 54.30 20.12
C PHE A 801 17.29 54.76 21.55
N GLY A 802 16.76 55.94 21.91
CA GLY A 802 16.84 56.48 23.26
C GLY A 802 15.94 55.74 24.28
N ALA A 803 16.26 55.90 25.57
CA ALA A 803 15.58 55.20 26.66
C ALA A 803 14.06 55.45 26.73
N LYS A 804 13.57 56.63 26.32
CA LYS A 804 12.13 56.97 26.33
C LYS A 804 11.31 56.01 25.46
N ALA A 805 11.70 55.84 24.20
CA ALA A 805 11.01 54.94 23.26
C ALA A 805 11.09 53.48 23.71
N LYS A 806 12.28 53.05 24.16
CA LYS A 806 12.54 51.71 24.71
C LYS A 806 11.66 51.38 25.91
N THR A 807 11.54 52.31 26.86
CA THR A 807 10.73 52.11 28.07
C THR A 807 9.23 52.06 27.74
N ALA A 808 8.76 52.89 26.79
CA ALA A 808 7.38 52.87 26.34
C ALA A 808 7.01 51.53 25.67
N ALA A 809 7.84 51.06 24.72
CA ALA A 809 7.65 49.78 24.05
C ALA A 809 7.68 48.60 25.03
N LEU A 810 8.64 48.61 25.97
CA LEU A 810 8.77 47.57 26.99
C LEU A 810 7.54 47.53 27.92
N LYS A 811 6.98 48.70 28.28
CA LYS A 811 5.75 48.80 29.07
C LYS A 811 4.56 48.19 28.32
N GLN A 812 4.43 48.44 27.01
CA GLN A 812 3.38 47.86 26.18
C GLN A 812 3.50 46.34 26.12
N LEU A 813 4.67 45.80 25.76
CA LEU A 813 4.92 44.36 25.69
C LEU A 813 4.67 43.65 27.02
N ARG A 814 5.09 44.26 28.15
CA ARG A 814 4.81 43.70 29.48
C ARG A 814 3.32 43.68 29.84
N GLY A 815 2.52 44.59 29.28
CA GLY A 815 1.07 44.62 29.47
C GLY A 815 0.34 43.46 28.79
N GLU A 816 0.95 42.82 27.79
CA GLU A 816 0.37 41.71 27.03
C GLU A 816 0.67 40.34 27.65
N LEU A 817 1.65 40.27 28.56
CA LEU A 817 2.03 39.03 29.22
C LEU A 817 1.08 38.69 30.36
N LYS A 818 0.65 37.42 30.40
CA LYS A 818 -0.14 36.84 31.51
C LYS A 818 0.72 36.61 32.75
N SER A 819 2.03 36.44 32.59
CA SER A 819 2.98 36.19 33.66
C SER A 819 4.12 37.22 33.67
N LYS A 820 4.59 37.57 34.87
CA LYS A 820 5.74 38.48 35.01
C LYS A 820 7.02 37.76 34.61
N ILE A 821 7.85 38.43 33.83
CA ILE A 821 9.21 38.02 33.49
C ILE A 821 10.23 38.94 34.17
N SER A 822 11.40 38.38 34.48
CA SER A 822 12.50 39.07 35.14
C SER A 822 12.96 40.31 34.35
N ALA A 823 13.32 41.37 35.06
CA ALA A 823 13.82 42.64 34.53
C ALA A 823 15.36 42.69 34.56
N ASP A 824 16.01 41.60 34.17
CA ASP A 824 17.46 41.43 34.14
C ASP A 824 18.09 41.91 32.83
N GLY A 825 19.29 42.50 32.92
CA GLY A 825 20.06 42.97 31.76
C GLY A 825 19.71 44.39 31.28
N SER A 826 20.29 44.79 30.15
CA SER A 826 20.04 46.10 29.53
C SER A 826 18.59 46.23 29.02
N LEU A 827 18.13 47.45 28.75
CA LEU A 827 16.80 47.67 28.16
C LEU A 827 16.58 46.88 26.86
N ASP A 828 17.62 46.73 26.04
CA ASP A 828 17.57 46.00 24.77
C ASP A 828 17.39 44.49 25.02
N VAL A 829 18.12 43.93 26.00
CA VAL A 829 17.97 42.54 26.43
C VAL A 829 16.56 42.30 26.99
N GLN A 830 16.07 43.22 27.84
CA GLN A 830 14.72 43.12 28.40
C GLN A 830 13.66 43.19 27.30
N LEU A 831 13.81 44.09 26.30
CA LEU A 831 12.90 44.20 25.16
C LEU A 831 12.84 42.92 24.33
N VAL A 832 13.99 42.38 23.92
CA VAL A 832 14.06 41.16 23.11
C VAL A 832 13.51 39.96 23.88
N LYS A 833 13.83 39.82 25.17
CA LYS A 833 13.30 38.75 26.04
C LYS A 833 11.78 38.86 26.22
N THR A 834 11.26 40.07 26.41
CA THR A 834 9.82 40.33 26.56
C THR A 834 9.08 40.11 25.26
N ALA A 835 9.60 40.61 24.13
CA ALA A 835 9.03 40.39 22.81
C ALA A 835 8.97 38.90 22.47
N ARG A 836 10.07 38.16 22.73
CA ARG A 836 10.08 36.70 22.61
C ARG A 836 8.95 36.10 23.43
N ALA A 837 8.88 36.38 24.73
CA ALA A 837 7.85 35.84 25.64
C ALA A 837 6.41 36.15 25.18
N VAL A 838 6.15 37.37 24.69
CA VAL A 838 4.84 37.75 24.12
C VAL A 838 4.50 36.86 22.94
N TRP A 839 5.47 36.66 22.04
CA TRP A 839 5.29 35.82 20.87
C TRP A 839 5.08 34.34 21.23
N GLU A 840 5.85 33.76 22.16
CA GLU A 840 5.65 32.35 22.58
C GLU A 840 4.30 32.15 23.29
N GLN A 841 3.82 33.16 24.04
CA GLN A 841 2.51 33.11 24.67
C GLN A 841 1.38 33.10 23.63
N ALA A 842 1.52 33.86 22.54
CA ALA A 842 0.56 33.86 21.43
C ALA A 842 0.69 32.61 20.55
N ASN A 843 1.87 32.01 20.51
CA ASN A 843 2.19 30.84 19.68
C ASN A 843 2.67 29.65 20.55
N PRO A 844 1.78 29.06 21.37
CA PRO A 844 2.16 27.99 22.30
C PRO A 844 2.62 26.70 21.62
N ARG A 845 2.39 26.58 20.30
CA ARG A 845 2.75 25.43 19.45
C ARG A 845 3.83 25.76 18.43
N ARG A 846 4.66 26.77 18.71
CA ARG A 846 5.78 27.21 17.86
C ARG A 846 6.81 26.12 17.52
N ASP A 847 6.84 25.04 18.31
CA ASP A 847 7.68 23.86 18.10
C ASP A 847 7.28 23.09 16.84
N LEU A 848 6.11 23.38 16.29
CA LEU A 848 5.58 22.82 15.05
C LEU A 848 5.77 23.72 13.83
N PHE A 849 6.38 24.90 13.99
CA PHE A 849 6.59 25.90 12.94
C PHE A 849 8.07 26.02 12.53
#